data_AF-A0AAU9MSP2-F1
#
_entry.id   AF-A0AAU9MSP2-F1
#
_cell.length_a   1.000
_cell.length_b   1.000
_cell.length_c   1.000
_cell.angle_alpha   90.00
_cell.angle_beta   90.00
_cell.angle_gamma   90.00
#
_symmetry.space_group_name_H-M   'P 1'
#
loop_
_entity.id
_entity.type
_entity.pdbx_description
1 polymer ?
#
loop_
_entity_poly.entity_id
_entity_poly.type
_entity_poly.pdbx_seq_one_letter_code
_entity_poly.pdbx_strand_id
1 'polypeptide(L)'
;MSSVIFSLLEMTSNNDPMYSFPSSNQYPYTNPITPPTYPSNYQYPSGAYYLPPPQTAVPFPAPYDQHHVMGMDPSALAFVGAWYPSCGYCAPIMEIDVHIKKETLKIVPDQEDPEKFLVEFTFDAFVACSITLSVFEELGEDMNPTIEDLIPSITVDFPQGFGQKFRQKSGTGIDLSLYRVNDCTEVYHLQIKAQESRCISEDGSMISGSIISQYTLAEFEKEKGECQVRVTSQFLKVNNVEYDIGGCGIYFWNDPGEQYRKIGKLLVSNIKIGMGSSGTIVFKGSYDDREVAVKRIVKEHYDVAMNEIANLIACDWHPNIVRYYGVEKDQDFVYVALEKCVCSLHDLILSHGNLGVQLEPTIDVFKDLKLWKPNGYPSSTLLNLMRDAVKGLAHLHELKIIHHMGISRRLAADKSSLTKSTTGNTGWKAPERLRNERQRRSGDLFSLGCLVFFCITGGKHPFGDVLERDINILKGKRYLSSVEKIPEAFDLISRLLDPDAESRPKATEVYNHPLFWDPEKRISFLRDSSDHVELEDPGSNLLKSLKHIKHYKDWNQKLDKTLITDIERWRVYNYNNVRCLLRAIRNIYGHYGNLSKESQSLFRKDPTEIDGYFSSLFPKLVMDVYKVLKKNGVEGEIHDKYYKQYQF
;
A
#
# COMPACT_ATOMS: atom_id res chain seq x y z
N MET A 1 -13.28 4.95 -8.84
CA MET A 1 -11.94 5.57 -8.67
C MET A 1 -11.67 6.09 -7.25
N SER A 2 -12.65 6.12 -6.31
CA SER A 2 -12.50 6.93 -5.09
C SER A 2 -12.14 6.18 -3.81
N SER A 3 -12.29 4.86 -3.69
CA SER A 3 -11.88 4.10 -2.49
C SER A 3 -10.35 3.98 -2.41
N VAL A 4 -9.70 4.89 -1.68
CA VAL A 4 -8.22 4.94 -1.60
C VAL A 4 -7.70 4.43 -0.25
N ILE A 5 -8.53 4.35 0.79
CA ILE A 5 -8.04 3.99 2.12
C ILE A 5 -8.50 2.61 2.50
N PHE A 6 -7.65 1.63 2.16
CA PHE A 6 -7.23 0.60 3.12
C PHE A 6 -5.96 -0.15 2.69
N SER A 7 -5.46 0.07 1.47
CA SER A 7 -4.29 -0.65 0.96
C SER A 7 -3.35 0.26 0.17
N LEU A 8 -3.03 1.44 0.72
CA LEU A 8 -2.11 2.35 0.04
C LEU A 8 -0.69 1.78 -0.08
N LEU A 9 -0.32 0.79 0.72
CA LEU A 9 1.05 0.24 0.76
C LEU A 9 1.18 -1.26 1.09
N GLU A 10 0.09 -2.00 1.32
CA GLU A 10 0.20 -3.43 1.61
C GLU A 10 0.10 -4.34 0.38
N MET A 11 -0.35 -3.85 -0.78
CA MET A 11 -0.28 -4.67 -2.00
C MET A 11 1.11 -4.54 -2.63
N THR A 12 2.03 -5.39 -2.21
CA THR A 12 3.24 -5.64 -2.99
C THR A 12 2.85 -6.38 -4.26
N SER A 13 3.00 -5.74 -5.42
CA SER A 13 2.96 -6.42 -6.72
C SER A 13 4.08 -7.48 -6.77
N ASN A 14 3.81 -8.60 -7.43
CA ASN A 14 4.71 -9.77 -7.60
C ASN A 14 6.04 -9.52 -8.34
N ASN A 15 6.48 -8.28 -8.55
CA ASN A 15 7.57 -7.99 -9.49
C ASN A 15 8.74 -7.26 -8.81
N ASP A 16 9.71 -8.04 -8.34
CA ASP A 16 11.09 -7.57 -8.26
C ASP A 16 11.68 -7.47 -9.68
N PRO A 17 12.37 -6.37 -10.04
CA PRO A 17 12.93 -6.22 -11.37
C PRO A 17 14.26 -6.99 -11.46
N MET A 18 14.22 -8.21 -12.00
CA MET A 18 15.44 -8.81 -12.56
C MET A 18 15.81 -8.07 -13.85
N TYR A 19 17.04 -7.55 -13.86
CA TYR A 19 17.72 -6.95 -15.00
C TYR A 19 17.63 -7.84 -16.26
N SER A 20 17.24 -7.26 -17.40
CA SER A 20 17.42 -7.89 -18.72
C SER A 20 17.96 -6.90 -19.74
N PHE A 21 19.17 -7.17 -20.23
CA PHE A 21 19.76 -6.55 -21.43
C PHE A 21 19.22 -7.20 -22.71
N PRO A 22 19.34 -6.53 -23.89
CA PRO A 22 18.44 -6.76 -25.02
C PRO A 22 18.91 -7.92 -25.91
N SER A 23 17.96 -8.71 -26.39
CA SER A 23 18.17 -9.53 -27.60
C SER A 23 17.10 -9.20 -28.65
N SER A 24 17.62 -8.72 -29.77
CA SER A 24 16.98 -8.59 -31.06
C SER A 24 16.40 -9.91 -31.55
N ASN A 25 15.19 -9.91 -32.10
CA ASN A 25 14.94 -10.46 -33.43
C ASN A 25 13.56 -10.10 -33.99
N GLN A 26 13.55 -10.06 -35.32
CA GLN A 26 12.59 -9.44 -36.22
C GLN A 26 11.31 -10.29 -36.46
N TYR A 27 10.21 -9.57 -36.72
CA TYR A 27 8.95 -9.89 -37.43
C TYR A 27 9.05 -10.90 -38.59
N PRO A 28 7.96 -11.60 -39.04
CA PRO A 28 6.79 -10.93 -39.68
C PRO A 28 5.36 -11.56 -39.64
N TYR A 29 4.38 -10.64 -39.61
CA TYR A 29 3.08 -10.50 -40.30
C TYR A 29 1.99 -11.61 -40.47
N THR A 30 0.74 -11.11 -40.36
CA THR A 30 -0.57 -11.41 -41.03
C THR A 30 -1.67 -11.82 -40.03
N ASN A 31 -2.95 -11.40 -40.05
CA ASN A 31 -3.78 -10.47 -40.84
C ASN A 31 -5.03 -10.10 -39.97
N PRO A 32 -5.82 -9.05 -40.29
CA PRO A 32 -6.82 -8.44 -39.39
C PRO A 32 -8.22 -9.07 -39.48
N ILE A 33 -8.93 -9.17 -38.33
CA ILE A 33 -10.35 -9.50 -38.26
C ILE A 33 -11.12 -8.31 -37.68
N THR A 34 -12.18 -7.94 -38.40
CA THR A 34 -13.15 -6.87 -38.18
C THR A 34 -13.99 -7.06 -36.91
N PRO A 35 -14.40 -5.97 -36.22
CA PRO A 35 -15.28 -6.06 -35.05
C PRO A 35 -16.77 -6.10 -35.45
N PRO A 36 -17.62 -6.89 -34.77
CA PRO A 36 -19.06 -6.86 -35.00
C PRO A 36 -19.73 -5.67 -34.29
N THR A 37 -20.75 -5.18 -34.97
CA THR A 37 -21.64 -4.04 -34.70
C THR A 37 -22.62 -4.28 -33.55
N TYR A 38 -22.84 -3.27 -32.70
CA TYR A 38 -23.92 -3.21 -31.70
C TYR A 38 -25.29 -2.92 -32.35
N PRO A 39 -26.39 -3.50 -31.83
CA PRO A 39 -27.72 -2.94 -31.97
C PRO A 39 -28.13 -2.12 -30.75
N SER A 40 -28.53 -0.88 -31.03
CA SER A 40 -29.26 0.04 -30.16
C SER A 40 -30.69 -0.46 -29.90
N ASN A 41 -31.13 -0.44 -28.64
CA ASN A 41 -32.47 -0.02 -28.19
C ASN A 41 -32.62 -0.38 -26.72
N TYR A 42 -32.94 0.60 -25.86
CA TYR A 42 -34.18 0.60 -25.07
C TYR A 42 -34.29 1.92 -24.28
N GLN A 43 -35.44 2.57 -24.47
CA GLN A 43 -35.86 3.85 -23.89
C GLN A 43 -36.11 3.76 -22.37
N TYR A 44 -35.75 4.83 -21.67
CA TYR A 44 -36.19 5.13 -20.31
C TYR A 44 -37.66 5.58 -20.28
N PRO A 45 -38.43 5.22 -19.25
CA PRO A 45 -39.56 6.01 -18.78
C PRO A 45 -39.16 6.87 -17.57
N SER A 46 -39.41 8.17 -17.71
CA SER A 46 -39.45 9.15 -16.63
C SER A 46 -40.61 8.86 -15.66
N GLY A 47 -40.38 9.02 -14.36
CA GLY A 47 -41.45 8.95 -13.36
C GLY A 47 -40.95 9.29 -11.97
N ALA A 48 -41.13 10.54 -11.56
CA ALA A 48 -40.79 11.07 -10.25
C ALA A 48 -41.81 10.61 -9.19
N TYR A 49 -41.32 10.11 -8.05
CA TYR A 49 -42.02 10.15 -6.77
C TYR A 49 -41.01 10.52 -5.67
N TYR A 50 -41.13 11.75 -5.17
CA TYR A 50 -40.48 12.23 -3.97
C TYR A 50 -41.18 11.63 -2.74
N LEU A 51 -40.42 11.03 -1.83
CA LEU A 51 -40.85 10.73 -0.47
C LEU A 51 -40.20 11.75 0.50
N PRO A 52 -40.96 12.32 1.45
CA PRO A 52 -40.47 13.39 2.33
C PRO A 52 -39.53 12.86 3.43
N PRO A 53 -38.62 13.70 3.96
CA PRO A 53 -37.66 13.29 4.99
C PRO A 53 -38.33 13.11 6.36
N PRO A 54 -37.89 12.12 7.18
CA PRO A 54 -38.37 11.96 8.54
C PRO A 54 -37.85 13.06 9.48
N GLN A 55 -38.69 13.38 10.46
CA GLN A 55 -38.60 14.51 11.38
C GLN A 55 -37.42 14.41 12.36
N THR A 56 -36.88 15.59 12.69
CA THR A 56 -35.83 15.86 13.68
C THR A 56 -36.23 15.42 15.09
N ALA A 57 -35.40 14.57 15.71
CA ALA A 57 -35.50 14.28 17.14
C ALA A 57 -34.90 15.43 17.98
N VAL A 58 -35.67 15.87 18.97
CA VAL A 58 -35.37 16.90 19.97
C VAL A 58 -34.26 16.40 20.93
N PRO A 59 -33.31 17.24 21.37
CA PRO A 59 -32.22 16.81 22.24
C PRO A 59 -32.66 16.74 23.71
N PHE A 60 -32.28 15.67 24.41
CA PHE A 60 -32.30 15.62 25.88
C PHE A 60 -30.91 15.99 26.46
N PRO A 61 -30.86 16.61 27.65
CA PRO A 61 -29.72 17.40 28.14
C PRO A 61 -28.59 16.57 28.78
N ALA A 62 -27.39 17.15 28.80
CA ALA A 62 -26.20 16.66 29.53
C ALA A 62 -26.12 17.28 30.96
N PRO A 63 -25.08 16.96 31.77
CA PRO A 63 -24.95 15.80 32.65
C PRO A 63 -24.90 16.21 34.16
N TYR A 64 -25.04 15.25 35.08
CA TYR A 64 -24.74 15.47 36.50
C TYR A 64 -23.29 15.08 36.82
N ASP A 65 -22.55 16.03 37.38
CA ASP A 65 -21.23 15.90 38.00
C ASP A 65 -21.26 14.94 39.21
N GLN A 66 -20.31 14.02 39.27
CA GLN A 66 -19.76 13.54 40.55
C GLN A 66 -18.25 13.33 40.44
N HIS A 67 -17.53 14.30 41.00
CA HIS A 67 -16.16 14.17 41.48
C HIS A 67 -16.08 13.07 42.54
N HIS A 68 -15.20 12.07 42.37
CA HIS A 68 -14.45 11.52 43.49
C HIS A 68 -13.09 10.99 43.01
N VAL A 69 -12.07 11.78 43.35
CA VAL A 69 -10.65 11.40 43.36
C VAL A 69 -10.45 10.50 44.58
N MET A 70 -9.97 9.28 44.36
CA MET A 70 -9.31 8.46 45.38
C MET A 70 -7.85 8.35 44.96
N GLY A 71 -6.98 9.07 45.67
CA GLY A 71 -5.54 8.92 45.56
C GLY A 71 -5.08 7.64 46.24
N MET A 72 -4.08 6.98 45.67
CA MET A 72 -3.20 6.09 46.41
C MET A 72 -1.75 6.27 45.96
N ASP A 73 -0.92 6.11 46.98
CA ASP A 73 0.39 6.70 47.29
C ASP A 73 1.57 5.97 46.59
N PRO A 74 2.70 6.65 46.31
CA PRO A 74 3.84 6.12 45.58
C PRO A 74 4.79 5.38 46.54
N SER A 75 4.55 4.10 46.76
CA SER A 75 5.48 3.22 47.47
C SER A 75 5.39 1.76 46.97
N ALA A 76 5.79 1.54 45.72
CA ALA A 76 6.11 0.21 45.21
C ALA A 76 7.24 0.24 44.16
N LEU A 77 8.15 1.21 44.28
CA LEU A 77 9.44 1.23 43.59
C LEU A 77 10.51 0.74 44.56
N ALA A 78 10.83 -0.55 44.53
CA ALA A 78 12.19 -1.09 44.62
C ALA A 78 12.18 -2.62 44.77
N PHE A 79 13.13 -3.27 44.08
CA PHE A 79 13.53 -4.68 44.11
C PHE A 79 12.62 -5.69 43.39
N VAL A 80 12.98 -6.05 42.15
CA VAL A 80 13.85 -7.20 41.88
C VAL A 80 14.68 -6.90 40.62
N GLY A 81 15.99 -6.79 40.78
CA GLY A 81 16.92 -6.85 39.66
C GLY A 81 17.00 -8.28 39.15
N ALA A 82 16.61 -8.49 37.90
CA ALA A 82 17.02 -9.63 37.10
C ALA A 82 17.61 -9.06 35.82
N TRP A 83 18.90 -9.33 35.61
CA TRP A 83 19.56 -9.16 34.33
C TRP A 83 18.79 -9.96 33.28
N TYR A 84 18.20 -9.28 32.31
CA TYR A 84 17.69 -9.95 31.11
C TYR A 84 18.76 -9.89 30.01
N PRO A 85 19.04 -11.03 29.36
CA PRO A 85 20.08 -11.10 28.34
C PRO A 85 19.71 -10.21 27.16
N SER A 86 20.72 -9.54 26.64
CA SER A 86 20.76 -9.01 25.28
C SER A 86 20.18 -10.04 24.30
N CYS A 87 19.01 -9.76 23.73
CA CYS A 87 18.49 -10.48 22.57
C CYS A 87 18.19 -9.45 21.49
N GLY A 88 19.22 -9.13 20.71
CA GLY A 88 19.03 -8.68 19.35
C GLY A 88 19.02 -9.93 18.47
N TYR A 89 17.91 -10.20 17.78
CA TYR A 89 17.88 -10.93 16.53
C TYR A 89 16.61 -10.50 15.79
N CYS A 90 16.78 -9.70 14.73
CA CYS A 90 15.78 -9.58 13.68
C CYS A 90 15.62 -10.98 13.07
N ALA A 91 14.39 -11.50 12.97
CA ALA A 91 14.14 -12.71 12.20
C ALA A 91 14.61 -12.45 10.75
N PRO A 92 15.57 -13.24 10.23
CA PRO A 92 16.01 -13.08 8.85
C PRO A 92 14.83 -13.38 7.90
N ILE A 93 14.72 -12.61 6.81
CA ILE A 93 13.90 -12.98 5.66
C ILE A 93 14.61 -14.21 5.07
N MET A 94 14.00 -15.38 5.18
CA MET A 94 14.58 -16.64 4.70
C MET A 94 14.05 -16.93 3.31
N GLU A 95 14.94 -17.00 2.32
CA GLU A 95 14.64 -17.50 0.98
C GLU A 95 14.59 -19.03 1.00
N ILE A 96 13.62 -19.61 0.31
CA ILE A 96 13.48 -21.06 0.16
C ILE A 96 14.19 -21.46 -1.13
N ASP A 97 15.38 -22.05 -0.99
CA ASP A 97 16.24 -22.39 -2.14
C ASP A 97 15.73 -23.58 -2.96
N VAL A 98 14.95 -24.46 -2.32
CA VAL A 98 14.32 -25.62 -2.95
C VAL A 98 12.89 -25.75 -2.45
N HIS A 99 11.95 -25.85 -3.38
CA HIS A 99 10.52 -25.91 -3.08
C HIS A 99 9.91 -27.20 -3.63
N ILE A 100 9.71 -28.18 -2.74
CA ILE A 100 9.00 -29.42 -3.05
C ILE A 100 7.49 -29.13 -3.15
N LYS A 101 6.91 -29.43 -4.31
CA LYS A 101 5.47 -29.29 -4.58
C LYS A 101 4.73 -30.47 -3.95
N LYS A 102 4.29 -30.30 -2.71
CA LYS A 102 3.57 -31.34 -1.95
C LYS A 102 2.40 -31.95 -2.72
N GLU A 103 1.73 -31.17 -3.56
CA GLU A 103 0.59 -31.57 -4.38
C GLU A 103 0.96 -32.57 -5.49
N THR A 104 2.25 -32.72 -5.79
CA THR A 104 2.74 -33.64 -6.82
C THR A 104 3.33 -34.93 -6.25
N LEU A 105 3.41 -35.05 -4.93
CA LEU A 105 3.86 -36.26 -4.26
C LEU A 105 2.87 -37.39 -4.46
N LYS A 106 3.34 -38.49 -5.04
CA LYS A 106 2.58 -39.70 -5.28
C LYS A 106 3.47 -40.93 -5.17
N ILE A 107 2.83 -42.08 -5.03
CA ILE A 107 3.47 -43.38 -5.12
C ILE A 107 3.00 -44.12 -6.36
N VAL A 108 3.92 -44.85 -7.00
CA VAL A 108 3.64 -45.68 -8.18
C VAL A 108 4.20 -47.09 -7.95
N PRO A 109 3.59 -48.15 -8.49
CA PRO A 109 4.15 -49.51 -8.37
C PRO A 109 5.55 -49.59 -8.99
N ASP A 110 6.46 -50.32 -8.35
CA ASP A 110 7.78 -50.60 -8.92
C ASP A 110 7.62 -51.52 -10.14
N GLN A 111 8.34 -51.20 -11.21
CA GLN A 111 8.28 -51.93 -12.47
C GLN A 111 8.97 -53.30 -12.37
N GLU A 112 9.94 -53.43 -11.45
CA GLU A 112 10.65 -54.70 -11.19
C GLU A 112 9.92 -55.58 -10.16
N ASP A 113 9.13 -54.97 -9.27
CA ASP A 113 8.39 -55.65 -8.21
C ASP A 113 7.05 -54.92 -7.92
N PRO A 114 5.93 -55.34 -8.55
CA PRO A 114 4.65 -54.65 -8.44
C PRO A 114 4.04 -54.62 -7.03
N GLU A 115 4.59 -55.38 -6.07
CA GLU A 115 4.17 -55.35 -4.66
C GLU A 115 4.84 -54.21 -3.87
N LYS A 116 5.82 -53.52 -4.48
CA LYS A 116 6.54 -52.39 -3.90
C LYS A 116 6.17 -51.07 -4.56
N PHE A 117 6.38 -49.96 -3.85
CA PHE A 117 5.99 -48.62 -4.30
C PHE A 117 7.19 -47.67 -4.39
N LEU A 118 7.27 -46.92 -5.49
CA LEU A 118 8.26 -45.87 -5.74
C LEU A 118 7.66 -44.49 -5.49
N VAL A 119 8.44 -43.59 -4.91
CA VAL A 119 8.05 -42.19 -4.68
C VAL A 119 8.36 -41.33 -5.91
N GLU A 120 7.37 -40.52 -6.31
CA GLU A 120 7.48 -39.53 -7.38
C GLU A 120 6.94 -38.17 -6.93
N PHE A 121 7.64 -37.09 -7.25
CA PHE A 121 7.15 -35.71 -7.05
C PHE A 121 7.88 -34.72 -7.95
N THR A 122 7.42 -33.47 -7.93
CA THR A 122 8.06 -32.36 -8.62
C THR A 122 8.52 -31.29 -7.64
N PHE A 123 9.56 -30.55 -8.02
CA PHE A 123 10.14 -29.51 -7.20
C PHE A 123 10.72 -28.40 -8.08
N ASP A 124 10.85 -27.22 -7.49
CA ASP A 124 11.56 -26.09 -8.05
C ASP A 124 12.87 -25.90 -7.27
N ALA A 125 14.00 -25.89 -7.95
CA ALA A 125 15.31 -25.68 -7.33
C ALA A 125 15.91 -24.37 -7.86
N PHE A 126 16.02 -23.38 -6.97
CA PHE A 126 16.63 -22.08 -7.27
C PHE A 126 18.16 -22.15 -7.24
N VAL A 127 18.71 -23.21 -6.64
CA VAL A 127 20.15 -23.58 -6.64
C VAL A 127 20.29 -25.07 -6.94
N ALA A 128 21.50 -25.54 -7.25
CA ALA A 128 21.75 -26.98 -7.32
C ALA A 128 21.47 -27.61 -5.94
N CYS A 129 20.76 -28.74 -5.91
CA CYS A 129 20.27 -29.31 -4.67
C CYS A 129 20.38 -30.83 -4.59
N SER A 130 20.53 -31.34 -3.38
CA SER A 130 20.44 -32.75 -3.06
C SER A 130 19.10 -33.03 -2.37
N ILE A 131 18.43 -34.08 -2.83
CA ILE A 131 17.17 -34.56 -2.26
C ILE A 131 17.43 -35.93 -1.64
N THR A 132 17.13 -36.06 -0.35
CA THR A 132 17.24 -37.30 0.42
C THR A 132 15.85 -37.81 0.81
N LEU A 133 15.60 -39.10 0.55
CA LEU A 133 14.41 -39.82 1.01
C LEU A 133 14.77 -40.74 2.18
N SER A 134 13.99 -40.66 3.25
CA SER A 134 14.09 -41.52 4.43
C SER A 134 12.70 -42.00 4.86
N VAL A 135 12.56 -43.28 5.19
CA VAL A 135 11.32 -43.88 5.69
C VAL A 135 11.58 -44.43 7.09
N PHE A 136 10.73 -44.09 8.05
CA PHE A 136 10.91 -44.47 9.45
C PHE A 136 9.57 -44.67 10.18
N GLU A 137 9.67 -45.32 11.34
CA GLU A 137 8.57 -45.61 12.26
C GLU A 137 8.37 -44.47 13.28
N GLU A 138 9.44 -44.03 13.94
CA GLU A 138 9.42 -42.89 14.87
C GLU A 138 10.55 -41.88 14.57
N LEU A 139 10.22 -40.59 14.61
CA LEU A 139 11.20 -39.49 14.54
C LEU A 139 11.90 -39.33 15.90
N GLY A 140 13.23 -39.47 15.93
CA GLY A 140 14.04 -39.13 17.10
C GLY A 140 14.05 -37.62 17.41
N GLU A 141 14.53 -37.25 18.60
CA GLU A 141 14.52 -35.85 19.11
C GLU A 141 15.21 -34.81 18.19
N ASP A 142 16.17 -35.23 17.36
CA ASP A 142 16.88 -34.35 16.41
C ASP A 142 16.32 -34.37 14.97
N MET A 143 15.17 -35.03 14.75
CA MET A 143 14.56 -35.29 13.45
C MET A 143 15.44 -36.14 12.50
N ASN A 144 16.40 -36.86 13.08
CA ASN A 144 17.10 -37.95 12.42
C ASN A 144 16.27 -39.22 12.63
N PRO A 145 16.05 -40.03 11.58
CA PRO A 145 15.39 -41.32 11.74
C PRO A 145 16.19 -42.16 12.74
N THR A 146 15.49 -42.74 13.71
CA THR A 146 16.12 -43.57 14.75
C THR A 146 16.61 -44.87 14.13
N ILE A 147 17.77 -45.35 14.56
CA ILE A 147 18.60 -46.42 13.96
C ILE A 147 17.83 -47.73 13.81
N GLU A 148 17.03 -47.85 12.76
CA GLU A 148 16.50 -49.04 12.11
C GLU A 148 15.80 -48.57 10.80
N ASP A 149 16.57 -47.86 9.95
CA ASP A 149 16.09 -47.39 8.64
C ASP A 149 15.58 -48.60 7.83
N LEU A 150 14.27 -48.63 7.54
CA LEU A 150 13.61 -49.70 6.78
C LEU A 150 14.20 -49.82 5.36
N ILE A 151 14.76 -48.72 4.83
CA ILE A 151 15.42 -48.61 3.52
C ILE A 151 16.62 -47.66 3.68
N PRO A 152 17.80 -47.96 3.09
CA PRO A 152 18.92 -47.03 3.05
C PRO A 152 18.51 -45.68 2.46
N SER A 153 18.82 -44.58 3.12
CA SER A 153 18.46 -43.23 2.65
C SER A 153 18.96 -43.00 1.22
N ILE A 154 18.05 -42.67 0.30
CA ILE A 154 18.39 -42.43 -1.11
C ILE A 154 18.65 -40.94 -1.28
N THR A 155 19.86 -40.56 -1.67
CA THR A 155 20.21 -39.16 -1.98
C THR A 155 20.49 -39.01 -3.46
N VAL A 156 19.87 -38.03 -4.11
CA VAL A 156 20.05 -37.71 -5.52
C VAL A 156 20.32 -36.22 -5.68
N ASP A 157 21.35 -35.88 -6.45
CA ASP A 157 21.71 -34.50 -6.79
C ASP A 157 20.99 -34.04 -8.06
N PHE A 158 20.56 -32.77 -8.05
CA PHE A 158 19.87 -32.10 -9.14
C PHE A 158 20.51 -30.74 -9.43
N PRO A 159 20.63 -30.35 -10.71
CA PRO A 159 21.03 -29.00 -11.07
C PRO A 159 19.92 -27.98 -10.72
N GLN A 160 20.25 -26.68 -10.77
CA GLN A 160 19.26 -25.61 -10.69
C GLN A 160 18.22 -25.75 -11.82
N GLY A 161 16.94 -25.57 -11.52
CA GLY A 161 15.86 -25.66 -12.49
C GLY A 161 14.46 -25.77 -11.89
N PHE A 162 13.47 -25.29 -12.65
CA PHE A 162 12.05 -25.28 -12.26
C PHE A 162 11.30 -26.49 -12.83
N GLY A 163 10.33 -27.00 -12.10
CA GLY A 163 9.46 -28.10 -12.52
C GLY A 163 10.19 -29.44 -12.73
N GLN A 164 11.32 -29.62 -12.04
CA GLN A 164 12.10 -30.85 -12.10
C GLN A 164 11.32 -31.99 -11.46
N LYS A 165 11.53 -33.21 -11.95
CA LYS A 165 10.82 -34.41 -11.47
C LYS A 165 11.79 -35.33 -10.74
N PHE A 166 11.47 -35.63 -9.49
CA PHE A 166 12.09 -36.71 -8.75
C PHE A 166 11.33 -38.01 -9.03
N ARG A 167 12.05 -39.07 -9.36
CA ARG A 167 11.51 -40.44 -9.46
C ARG A 167 12.49 -41.40 -8.82
N GLN A 168 12.02 -42.15 -7.82
CA GLN A 168 12.81 -43.21 -7.18
C GLN A 168 13.20 -44.30 -8.20
N LYS A 169 14.41 -44.85 -8.07
CA LYS A 169 14.96 -45.82 -9.03
C LYS A 169 14.23 -47.17 -8.92
N SER A 170 13.91 -47.81 -10.05
CA SER A 170 13.36 -49.18 -10.04
C SER A 170 14.28 -50.15 -9.31
N GLY A 171 13.68 -51.11 -8.60
CA GLY A 171 14.37 -52.09 -7.75
C GLY A 171 14.66 -51.57 -6.33
N THR A 172 14.30 -50.32 -6.02
CA THR A 172 14.41 -49.73 -4.67
C THR A 172 13.05 -49.42 -4.03
N GLY A 173 11.96 -49.96 -4.60
CA GLY A 173 10.61 -49.75 -4.11
C GLY A 173 10.43 -50.08 -2.63
N ILE A 174 9.51 -49.35 -2.00
CA ILE A 174 9.11 -49.50 -0.61
C ILE A 174 8.13 -50.67 -0.52
N ASP A 175 8.52 -51.73 0.20
CA ASP A 175 7.66 -52.88 0.47
C ASP A 175 6.74 -52.60 1.65
N LEU A 176 5.45 -52.43 1.36
CA LEU A 176 4.41 -52.16 2.37
C LEU A 176 3.70 -53.45 2.83
N SER A 177 4.08 -54.62 2.30
CA SER A 177 3.42 -55.91 2.55
C SER A 177 3.99 -56.69 3.74
N LEU A 178 5.26 -56.44 4.09
CA LEU A 178 5.98 -57.12 5.18
C LEU A 178 5.44 -56.82 6.60
N TYR A 179 4.52 -55.87 6.76
CA TYR A 179 4.20 -55.27 8.06
C TYR A 179 2.75 -55.49 8.51
N ARG A 180 2.18 -56.66 8.17
CA ARG A 180 1.03 -57.20 8.91
C ARG A 180 1.52 -57.90 10.18
N VAL A 181 1.47 -57.21 11.31
CA VAL A 181 1.43 -57.89 12.62
C VAL A 181 0.32 -57.26 13.45
N ASN A 182 -0.79 -58.01 13.61
CA ASN A 182 -1.86 -57.80 14.58
C ASN A 182 -2.73 -56.52 14.45
N ASP A 183 -3.67 -56.50 13.49
CA ASP A 183 -4.96 -55.75 13.51
C ASP A 183 -5.02 -54.29 14.02
N CYS A 184 -3.89 -53.59 14.13
CA CYS A 184 -3.79 -52.16 14.43
C CYS A 184 -3.17 -51.43 13.23
N THR A 185 -3.80 -50.34 12.79
CA THR A 185 -3.29 -49.47 11.72
C THR A 185 -2.12 -48.64 12.25
N GLU A 186 -0.88 -49.08 12.01
CA GLU A 186 0.30 -48.25 12.21
C GLU A 186 0.49 -47.31 11.00
N VAL A 187 0.69 -46.02 11.28
CA VAL A 187 0.89 -44.94 10.30
C VAL A 187 2.38 -44.77 10.11
N TYR A 188 2.90 -45.02 8.90
CA TYR A 188 4.32 -44.86 8.59
C TYR A 188 4.63 -43.48 8.07
N HIS A 189 5.84 -42.98 8.35
CA HIS A 189 6.27 -41.64 7.97
C HIS A 189 7.36 -41.68 6.88
N LEU A 190 7.17 -40.86 5.85
CA LEU A 190 8.13 -40.54 4.80
C LEU A 190 8.68 -39.14 5.05
N GLN A 191 10.00 -39.01 5.05
CA GLN A 191 10.67 -37.71 5.06
C GLN A 191 11.40 -37.48 3.75
N ILE A 192 11.13 -36.32 3.17
CA ILE A 192 11.83 -35.78 2.03
C ILE A 192 12.61 -34.57 2.52
N LYS A 193 13.94 -34.66 2.49
CA LYS A 193 14.84 -33.57 2.83
C LYS A 193 15.44 -33.00 1.55
N ALA A 194 15.24 -31.72 1.29
CA ALA A 194 15.93 -30.99 0.23
C ALA A 194 16.92 -29.98 0.83
N GLN A 195 18.14 -29.96 0.32
CA GLN A 195 19.20 -29.05 0.76
C GLN A 195 20.10 -28.66 -0.43
N GLU A 196 20.75 -27.51 -0.36
CA GLU A 196 21.72 -27.08 -1.38
C GLU A 196 22.88 -28.08 -1.54
N SER A 197 23.27 -28.38 -2.79
CA SER A 197 24.42 -29.24 -3.10
C SER A 197 25.71 -28.42 -2.98
N ARG A 198 26.66 -28.91 -2.16
CA ARG A 198 27.93 -28.20 -1.92
C ARG A 198 28.80 -28.17 -3.17
N CYS A 199 29.04 -26.99 -3.73
CA CYS A 199 30.19 -26.78 -4.61
C CYS A 199 31.45 -26.58 -3.75
N ILE A 200 32.43 -27.48 -3.87
CA ILE A 200 33.77 -27.26 -3.34
C ILE A 200 34.49 -26.36 -4.35
N SER A 201 34.91 -25.16 -3.92
CA SER A 201 35.84 -24.34 -4.71
C SER A 201 37.21 -25.02 -4.77
N GLU A 202 37.91 -24.92 -5.90
CA GLU A 202 39.22 -25.55 -6.16
C GLU A 202 40.32 -25.09 -5.16
N ASP A 203 40.02 -24.07 -4.35
CA ASP A 203 40.88 -23.40 -3.39
C ASP A 203 40.71 -23.90 -1.94
N GLY A 204 39.77 -24.81 -1.67
CA GLY A 204 39.59 -25.43 -0.35
C GLY A 204 39.15 -24.47 0.78
N SER A 205 38.62 -23.29 0.46
CA SER A 205 38.09 -22.36 1.47
C SER A 205 36.56 -22.51 1.64
N MET A 206 36.12 -22.71 2.89
CA MET A 206 34.71 -22.83 3.24
C MET A 206 34.00 -21.48 3.17
N ILE A 207 32.95 -21.38 2.35
CA ILE A 207 31.99 -20.27 2.43
C ILE A 207 30.97 -20.61 3.53
N SER A 208 31.02 -19.84 4.61
CA SER A 208 30.08 -19.92 5.74
C SER A 208 28.70 -19.35 5.35
N GLY A 209 27.93 -20.10 4.56
CA GLY A 209 26.48 -19.91 4.41
C GLY A 209 25.72 -20.76 5.44
N SER A 210 24.61 -20.26 5.98
CA SER A 210 23.73 -21.07 6.82
C SER A 210 23.06 -22.13 5.95
N ILE A 211 23.17 -23.41 6.30
CA ILE A 211 22.52 -24.50 5.55
C ILE A 211 21.03 -24.46 5.84
N ILE A 212 20.23 -24.08 4.85
CA ILE A 212 18.76 -24.14 4.90
C ILE A 212 18.35 -25.50 4.33
N SER A 213 17.57 -26.27 5.07
CA SER A 213 17.00 -27.53 4.59
C SER A 213 15.48 -27.48 4.66
N GLN A 214 14.80 -27.84 3.55
CA GLN A 214 13.36 -28.05 3.53
C GLN A 214 13.05 -29.50 3.87
N TYR A 215 12.11 -29.70 4.79
CA TYR A 215 11.57 -30.99 5.16
C TYR A 215 10.11 -31.10 4.72
N THR A 216 9.76 -32.21 4.09
CA THR A 216 8.38 -32.61 3.83
C THR A 216 8.15 -33.95 4.51
N LEU A 217 7.25 -33.98 5.50
CA LEU A 217 6.79 -35.20 6.15
C LEU A 217 5.47 -35.64 5.53
N ALA A 218 5.38 -36.92 5.23
CA ALA A 218 4.17 -37.54 4.70
C ALA A 218 3.89 -38.86 5.40
N GLU A 219 2.63 -39.27 5.40
CA GLU A 219 2.14 -40.50 5.99
C GLU A 219 1.57 -41.41 4.91
N PHE A 220 1.80 -42.72 5.02
CA PHE A 220 1.15 -43.71 4.17
C PHE A 220 -0.20 -44.10 4.76
N GLU A 221 -1.26 -43.99 3.97
CA GLU A 221 -2.62 -44.39 4.36
C GLU A 221 -3.16 -45.45 3.40
N LYS A 222 -3.89 -46.42 3.94
CA LYS A 222 -4.56 -47.46 3.15
C LYS A 222 -6.06 -47.26 3.21
N GLU A 223 -6.65 -46.76 2.12
CA GLU A 223 -8.08 -46.55 2.01
C GLU A 223 -8.67 -47.54 1.00
N LYS A 224 -9.63 -48.38 1.42
CA LYS A 224 -10.34 -49.35 0.55
C LYS A 224 -9.45 -50.30 -0.28
N GLY A 225 -8.24 -50.60 0.21
CA GLY A 225 -7.31 -51.53 -0.44
C GLY A 225 -6.25 -50.86 -1.33
N GLU A 226 -6.37 -49.55 -1.59
CA GLU A 226 -5.35 -48.76 -2.29
C GLU A 226 -4.48 -48.00 -1.28
N CYS A 227 -3.17 -47.96 -1.53
CA CYS A 227 -2.23 -47.18 -0.71
C CYS A 227 -2.11 -45.76 -1.28
N GLN A 228 -2.16 -44.77 -0.39
CA GLN A 228 -2.02 -43.35 -0.69
C GLN A 228 -0.95 -42.74 0.21
N VAL A 229 -0.39 -41.60 -0.21
CA VAL A 229 0.58 -40.82 0.58
C VAL A 229 0.00 -39.44 0.87
N ARG A 230 -0.01 -39.03 2.14
CA ARG A 230 -0.54 -37.74 2.58
C ARG A 230 0.55 -36.92 3.24
N VAL A 231 0.87 -35.75 2.69
CA VAL A 231 1.79 -34.80 3.34
C VAL A 231 1.14 -34.23 4.61
N THR A 232 1.78 -34.43 5.76
CA THR A 232 1.29 -33.99 7.08
C THR A 232 1.91 -32.69 7.53
N SER A 233 3.18 -32.45 7.21
CA SER A 233 3.83 -31.18 7.51
C SER A 233 4.93 -30.85 6.51
N GLN A 234 5.19 -29.55 6.37
CA GLN A 234 6.34 -29.03 5.64
C GLN A 234 6.96 -27.91 6.47
N PHE A 235 8.27 -27.94 6.69
CA PHE A 235 8.96 -26.95 7.50
C PHE A 235 10.39 -26.73 7.00
N LEU A 236 10.96 -25.57 7.31
CA LEU A 236 12.36 -25.24 7.08
C LEU A 236 13.15 -25.44 8.37
N LYS A 237 14.36 -25.99 8.28
CA LYS A 237 15.32 -26.03 9.38
C LYS A 237 16.51 -25.14 9.03
N VAL A 238 16.77 -24.13 9.85
CA VAL A 238 17.91 -23.21 9.72
C VAL A 238 18.66 -23.19 11.04
N ASN A 239 19.93 -23.62 11.05
CA ASN A 239 20.77 -23.65 12.25
C ASN A 239 20.09 -24.31 13.47
N ASN A 240 19.43 -25.46 13.26
CA ASN A 240 18.62 -26.20 14.25
C ASN A 240 17.33 -25.52 14.75
N VAL A 241 16.86 -24.45 14.11
CA VAL A 241 15.55 -23.84 14.39
C VAL A 241 14.56 -24.20 13.28
N GLU A 242 13.36 -24.66 13.65
CA GLU A 242 12.31 -25.10 12.74
C GLU A 242 11.27 -24.00 12.49
N TYR A 243 10.84 -23.88 11.24
CA TYR A 243 9.85 -22.90 10.78
C TYR A 243 8.78 -23.62 9.93
N ASP A 244 7.55 -23.67 10.41
CA ASP A 244 6.43 -24.33 9.71
C ASP A 244 6.02 -23.56 8.44
N ILE A 245 5.87 -24.28 7.32
CA ILE A 245 5.46 -23.77 6.00
C ILE A 245 3.97 -24.08 5.74
N GLY A 246 3.27 -24.75 6.66
CA GLY A 246 1.81 -24.91 6.68
C GLY A 246 1.28 -25.97 5.70
N GLY A 247 0.78 -27.09 6.25
CA GLY A 247 0.04 -28.12 5.53
C GLY A 247 -1.38 -28.31 6.10
N CYS A 248 -2.39 -28.36 5.21
CA CYS A 248 -3.58 -29.22 5.27
C CYS A 248 -4.56 -28.82 4.16
N GLY A 249 -5.04 -29.80 3.36
CA GLY A 249 -6.16 -29.61 2.43
C GLY A 249 -6.09 -30.51 1.19
N ILE A 250 -6.84 -31.61 1.23
CA ILE A 250 -7.09 -32.54 0.12
C ILE A 250 -7.76 -31.81 -1.05
N TYR A 251 -7.18 -31.86 -2.25
CA TYR A 251 -7.87 -31.50 -3.50
C TYR A 251 -7.49 -32.48 -4.60
N PHE A 252 -8.49 -33.21 -5.10
CA PHE A 252 -8.40 -33.99 -6.33
C PHE A 252 -8.20 -33.04 -7.53
N TRP A 253 -7.22 -33.33 -8.39
CA TRP A 253 -7.07 -32.64 -9.67
C TRP A 253 -7.94 -33.30 -10.74
N ASN A 254 -8.76 -32.50 -11.42
CA ASN A 254 -8.97 -32.53 -12.88
C ASN A 254 -9.87 -31.36 -13.31
N ASP A 255 -9.31 -30.15 -13.47
CA ASP A 255 -9.56 -29.18 -14.56
C ASP A 255 -8.87 -27.81 -14.26
N PRO A 256 -8.27 -27.12 -15.27
CA PRO A 256 -7.59 -25.83 -15.12
C PRO A 256 -8.58 -24.64 -15.18
N GLY A 257 -9.74 -24.78 -14.53
CA GLY A 257 -10.75 -23.73 -14.42
C GLY A 257 -10.54 -22.81 -13.22
N GLU A 258 -11.16 -21.62 -13.23
CA GLU A 258 -11.30 -20.79 -12.04
C GLU A 258 -12.14 -21.56 -11.01
N GLN A 259 -11.52 -21.98 -9.90
CA GLN A 259 -12.17 -22.79 -8.87
C GLN A 259 -12.67 -21.90 -7.75
N TYR A 260 -13.87 -22.20 -7.24
CA TYR A 260 -14.51 -21.43 -6.19
C TYR A 260 -14.76 -22.29 -4.94
N ARG A 261 -14.40 -21.76 -3.77
CA ARG A 261 -14.73 -22.33 -2.46
C ARG A 261 -15.88 -21.54 -1.85
N LYS A 262 -16.99 -22.22 -1.52
CA LYS A 262 -18.14 -21.61 -0.84
C LYS A 262 -17.94 -21.59 0.67
N ILE A 263 -18.09 -20.42 1.28
CA ILE A 263 -18.00 -20.21 2.74
C ILE A 263 -19.16 -19.31 3.13
N GLY A 264 -20.23 -19.90 3.67
CA GLY A 264 -21.48 -19.16 3.92
C GLY A 264 -22.00 -18.50 2.63
N LYS A 265 -22.08 -17.17 2.62
CA LYS A 265 -22.47 -16.34 1.47
C LYS A 265 -21.33 -15.99 0.51
N LEU A 266 -20.08 -16.29 0.87
CA LEU A 266 -18.91 -16.04 0.02
C LEU A 266 -18.66 -17.20 -0.95
N LEU A 267 -18.27 -16.84 -2.17
CA LEU A 267 -17.59 -17.72 -3.13
C LEU A 267 -16.19 -17.16 -3.36
N VAL A 268 -15.16 -17.87 -2.88
CA VAL A 268 -13.77 -17.43 -2.94
C VAL A 268 -13.06 -18.14 -4.09
N SER A 269 -12.55 -17.39 -5.05
CA SER A 269 -11.75 -17.92 -6.16
C SER A 269 -10.35 -18.33 -5.69
N ASN A 270 -9.74 -19.29 -6.39
CA ASN A 270 -8.32 -19.62 -6.21
C ASN A 270 -7.37 -18.53 -6.78
N ILE A 271 -7.89 -17.52 -7.47
CA ILE A 271 -7.10 -16.40 -7.99
C ILE A 271 -6.74 -15.42 -6.87
N LYS A 272 -5.45 -15.37 -6.54
CA LYS A 272 -4.86 -14.38 -5.62
C LYS A 272 -4.71 -13.03 -6.33
N ILE A 273 -5.19 -11.97 -5.70
CA ILE A 273 -5.11 -10.58 -6.19
C ILE A 273 -4.27 -9.67 -5.28
N GLY A 274 -3.84 -10.15 -4.13
CA GLY A 274 -2.95 -9.41 -3.23
C GLY A 274 -2.44 -10.26 -2.07
N MET A 275 -1.39 -9.79 -1.40
CA MET A 275 -0.83 -10.36 -0.18
C MET A 275 -0.66 -9.24 0.84
N GLY A 276 -0.92 -9.51 2.11
CA GLY A 276 -0.69 -8.59 3.20
C GLY A 276 0.29 -9.17 4.21
N SER A 277 0.49 -8.46 5.33
CA SER A 277 1.32 -8.93 6.43
C SER A 277 0.67 -10.10 7.19
N SER A 278 1.50 -10.86 7.92
CA SER A 278 1.06 -11.93 8.82
C SER A 278 0.18 -13.02 8.17
N GLY A 279 0.54 -13.46 6.96
CA GLY A 279 -0.17 -14.53 6.25
C GLY A 279 -1.52 -14.13 5.65
N THR A 280 -1.85 -12.83 5.66
CA THR A 280 -3.06 -12.29 5.02
C THR A 280 -2.96 -12.40 3.51
N ILE A 281 -4.00 -12.91 2.85
CA ILE A 281 -4.07 -13.01 1.39
C ILE A 281 -5.39 -12.44 0.90
N VAL A 282 -5.37 -11.74 -0.23
CA VAL A 282 -6.58 -11.22 -0.88
C VAL A 282 -6.85 -12.02 -2.14
N PHE A 283 -8.06 -12.55 -2.26
CA PHE A 283 -8.53 -13.34 -3.39
C PHE A 283 -9.63 -12.62 -4.16
N LYS A 284 -9.81 -12.98 -5.43
CA LYS A 284 -11.04 -12.64 -6.15
C LYS A 284 -12.20 -13.47 -5.57
N GLY A 285 -13.41 -12.93 -5.54
CA GLY A 285 -14.59 -13.70 -5.12
C GLY A 285 -15.91 -13.01 -5.42
N SER A 286 -17.00 -13.61 -4.95
CA SER A 286 -18.33 -12.99 -4.92
C SER A 286 -19.01 -13.14 -3.55
N TYR A 287 -19.83 -12.15 -3.20
CA TYR A 287 -20.66 -12.12 -1.99
C TYR A 287 -22.08 -11.73 -2.36
N ASP A 288 -23.06 -12.61 -2.14
CA ASP A 288 -24.45 -12.43 -2.59
C ASP A 288 -24.52 -11.92 -4.06
N ASP A 289 -23.85 -12.66 -4.97
CA ASP A 289 -23.75 -12.40 -6.42
C ASP A 289 -23.06 -11.08 -6.84
N ARG A 290 -22.45 -10.35 -5.89
CA ARG A 290 -21.61 -9.19 -6.16
C ARG A 290 -20.15 -9.59 -6.26
N GLU A 291 -19.43 -9.13 -7.28
CA GLU A 291 -17.96 -9.25 -7.32
C GLU A 291 -17.29 -8.48 -6.18
N VAL A 292 -16.39 -9.14 -5.45
CA VAL A 292 -15.71 -8.59 -4.28
C VAL A 292 -14.23 -8.99 -4.26
N ALA A 293 -13.44 -8.25 -3.48
CA ALA A 293 -12.13 -8.69 -3.01
C ALA A 293 -12.32 -9.40 -1.65
N VAL A 294 -11.81 -10.62 -1.51
CA VAL A 294 -11.93 -11.42 -0.29
C VAL A 294 -10.61 -11.42 0.46
N LYS A 295 -10.53 -10.67 1.56
CA LYS A 295 -9.36 -10.63 2.45
C LYS A 295 -9.44 -11.80 3.44
N ARG A 296 -8.57 -12.79 3.29
CA ARG A 296 -8.42 -13.94 4.20
C ARG A 296 -7.38 -13.62 5.26
N ILE A 297 -7.77 -13.70 6.53
CA ILE A 297 -6.95 -13.44 7.71
C ILE A 297 -6.90 -14.71 8.56
N VAL A 298 -5.73 -15.06 9.09
CA VAL A 298 -5.55 -16.23 9.97
C VAL A 298 -6.26 -16.01 11.30
N LYS A 299 -6.93 -17.04 11.82
CA LYS A 299 -7.77 -16.93 13.01
C LYS A 299 -6.99 -16.65 14.29
N GLU A 300 -5.68 -16.95 14.39
CA GLU A 300 -4.86 -16.47 15.52
C GLU A 300 -4.84 -14.93 15.62
N HIS A 301 -5.12 -14.22 14.53
CA HIS A 301 -5.25 -12.77 14.48
C HIS A 301 -6.71 -12.27 14.58
N TYR A 302 -7.62 -13.07 15.16
CA TYR A 302 -9.05 -12.76 15.23
C TYR A 302 -9.35 -11.38 15.83
N ASP A 303 -8.68 -10.99 16.91
CA ASP A 303 -8.89 -9.69 17.56
C ASP A 303 -8.52 -8.51 16.66
N VAL A 304 -7.45 -8.68 15.87
CA VAL A 304 -7.02 -7.69 14.88
C VAL A 304 -8.05 -7.58 13.77
N ALA A 305 -8.52 -8.71 13.24
CA ALA A 305 -9.54 -8.77 12.20
C ALA A 305 -10.86 -8.14 12.66
N MET A 306 -11.33 -8.44 13.87
CA MET A 306 -12.58 -7.90 14.41
C MET A 306 -12.53 -6.39 14.63
N ASN A 307 -11.41 -5.87 15.13
CA ASN A 307 -11.23 -4.42 15.24
C ASN A 307 -11.13 -3.75 13.85
N GLU A 308 -10.50 -4.40 12.86
CA GLU A 308 -10.50 -3.91 11.48
C GLU A 308 -11.92 -3.84 10.89
N ILE A 309 -12.71 -4.90 11.04
CA ILE A 309 -14.11 -4.98 10.58
C ILE A 309 -14.97 -3.92 11.27
N ALA A 310 -14.85 -3.75 12.59
CA ALA A 310 -15.60 -2.74 13.33
C ALA A 310 -15.32 -1.31 12.82
N ASN A 311 -14.06 -1.02 12.48
CA ASN A 311 -13.68 0.27 11.90
C ASN A 311 -14.21 0.42 10.47
N LEU A 312 -14.18 -0.63 9.65
CA LEU A 312 -14.74 -0.60 8.30
C LEU A 312 -16.25 -0.35 8.31
N ILE A 313 -17.00 -1.04 9.17
CA ILE A 313 -18.46 -0.82 9.33
C ILE A 313 -18.76 0.61 9.79
N ALA A 314 -17.91 1.20 10.63
CA ALA A 314 -18.11 2.58 11.07
C ALA A 314 -17.87 3.62 9.96
N CYS A 315 -17.20 3.24 8.86
CA CYS A 315 -16.68 4.15 7.85
C CYS A 315 -17.14 3.84 6.40
N ASP A 316 -17.91 2.77 6.20
CA ASP A 316 -18.26 2.23 4.88
C ASP A 316 -19.13 3.15 4.02
N TRP A 317 -19.73 4.19 4.63
CA TRP A 317 -20.51 5.21 3.94
C TRP A 317 -19.66 6.27 3.23
N HIS A 318 -18.38 6.42 3.60
CA HIS A 318 -17.56 7.50 3.04
C HIS A 318 -17.03 7.10 1.65
N PRO A 319 -17.21 7.93 0.61
CA PRO A 319 -16.86 7.58 -0.78
C PRO A 319 -15.37 7.33 -1.01
N ASN A 320 -14.51 7.76 -0.07
CA ASN A 320 -13.07 7.56 -0.14
C ASN A 320 -12.50 6.40 0.70
N ILE A 321 -13.37 5.59 1.30
CA ILE A 321 -13.01 4.42 2.09
C ILE A 321 -13.60 3.18 1.41
N VAL A 322 -12.87 2.08 1.45
CA VAL A 322 -13.30 0.83 0.81
C VAL A 322 -14.59 0.34 1.46
N ARG A 323 -15.57 -0.03 0.63
CA ARG A 323 -16.84 -0.52 1.14
C ARG A 323 -16.70 -1.93 1.69
N TYR A 324 -17.24 -2.14 2.89
CA TYR A 324 -17.41 -3.45 3.51
C TYR A 324 -18.74 -4.08 3.06
N TYR A 325 -18.73 -5.38 2.74
CA TYR A 325 -19.93 -6.11 2.35
C TYR A 325 -20.32 -7.20 3.34
N GLY A 326 -19.36 -7.85 3.99
CA GLY A 326 -19.66 -8.94 4.90
C GLY A 326 -18.40 -9.64 5.43
N VAL A 327 -18.64 -10.55 6.37
CA VAL A 327 -17.60 -11.41 6.94
C VAL A 327 -18.13 -12.84 7.02
N GLU A 328 -17.27 -13.80 6.71
CA GLU A 328 -17.52 -15.22 6.91
C GLU A 328 -16.29 -15.83 7.60
N LYS A 329 -16.45 -17.01 8.19
CA LYS A 329 -15.36 -17.70 8.89
C LYS A 329 -15.45 -19.20 8.70
N ASP A 330 -14.31 -19.87 8.72
CA ASP A 330 -14.22 -21.32 8.80
C ASP A 330 -13.41 -21.76 10.04
N GLN A 331 -12.85 -22.97 10.00
CA GLN A 331 -12.07 -23.51 11.11
C GLN A 331 -10.79 -22.68 11.35
N ASP A 332 -10.16 -22.20 10.28
CA ASP A 332 -8.77 -21.71 10.27
C ASP A 332 -8.67 -20.22 9.95
N PHE A 333 -9.66 -19.64 9.26
CA PHE A 333 -9.60 -18.29 8.71
C PHE A 333 -10.87 -17.46 8.91
N VAL A 334 -10.66 -16.14 8.90
CA VAL A 334 -11.70 -15.11 8.77
C VAL A 334 -11.60 -14.51 7.37
N TYR A 335 -12.74 -14.40 6.68
CA TYR A 335 -12.85 -13.89 5.32
C TYR A 335 -13.66 -12.60 5.32
N VAL A 336 -13.06 -11.50 4.90
CA VAL A 336 -13.71 -10.18 4.83
C VAL A 336 -13.97 -9.82 3.37
N ALA A 337 -15.24 -9.60 3.03
CA ALA A 337 -15.70 -9.21 1.71
C ALA A 337 -15.65 -7.69 1.55
N LEU A 338 -14.84 -7.20 0.61
CA LEU A 338 -14.58 -5.78 0.37
C LEU A 338 -14.86 -5.39 -1.08
N GLU A 339 -15.03 -4.09 -1.33
CA GLU A 339 -15.06 -3.53 -2.69
C GLU A 339 -13.84 -3.97 -3.50
N LYS A 340 -14.11 -4.56 -4.67
CA LYS A 340 -13.08 -4.97 -5.62
C LYS A 340 -12.56 -3.73 -6.36
N CYS A 341 -11.32 -3.36 -6.09
CA CYS A 341 -10.62 -2.28 -6.79
C CYS A 341 -9.96 -2.79 -8.09
N VAL A 342 -9.72 -1.88 -9.04
CA VAL A 342 -9.04 -2.20 -10.31
C VAL A 342 -7.55 -2.45 -10.09
N CYS A 343 -6.88 -1.57 -9.34
CA CYS A 343 -5.47 -1.69 -8.96
C CYS A 343 -5.17 -0.88 -7.69
N SER A 344 -3.98 -1.06 -7.13
CA SER A 344 -3.49 -0.21 -6.05
C SER A 344 -2.94 1.12 -6.58
N LEU A 345 -2.82 2.14 -5.71
CA LEU A 345 -2.17 3.40 -6.10
C LEU A 345 -0.68 3.18 -6.44
N HIS A 346 -0.04 2.20 -5.81
CA HIS A 346 1.34 1.84 -6.11
C HIS A 346 1.48 1.40 -7.57
N ASP A 347 0.65 0.43 -8.00
CA ASP A 347 0.64 -0.08 -9.37
C ASP A 347 0.30 1.02 -10.38
N LEU A 348 -0.68 1.88 -10.04
CA LEU A 348 -1.10 2.99 -10.89
C LEU A 348 0.04 4.00 -11.11
N ILE A 349 0.78 4.36 -10.06
CA ILE A 349 1.87 5.33 -10.14
C ILE A 349 3.09 4.74 -10.86
N LEU A 350 3.44 3.48 -10.60
CA LEU A 350 4.59 2.85 -11.24
C LEU A 350 4.35 2.52 -12.72
N SER A 351 3.14 2.12 -13.10
CA SER A 351 2.79 1.85 -14.50
C SER A 351 2.85 3.10 -15.39
N HIS A 352 2.59 4.29 -14.83
CA HIS A 352 2.63 5.55 -15.56
C HIS A 352 3.90 6.38 -15.28
N GLY A 353 4.70 5.95 -14.29
CA GLY A 353 5.93 6.62 -13.89
C GLY A 353 7.08 6.34 -14.86
N ASN A 354 8.11 7.19 -14.81
CA ASN A 354 9.31 7.06 -15.66
C ASN A 354 10.20 5.84 -15.34
N LEU A 355 9.77 4.94 -14.44
CA LEU A 355 10.57 3.81 -13.97
C LEU A 355 10.38 2.53 -14.81
N GLY A 356 9.59 2.56 -15.88
CA GLY A 356 9.62 1.53 -16.93
C GLY A 356 9.20 0.12 -16.49
N VAL A 357 8.47 -0.03 -15.39
CA VAL A 357 7.97 -1.34 -14.96
C VAL A 357 6.76 -1.70 -15.83
N GLN A 358 6.94 -2.65 -16.75
CA GLN A 358 5.82 -3.31 -17.44
C GLN A 358 5.06 -4.16 -16.42
N LEU A 359 3.91 -3.65 -15.98
CA LEU A 359 2.93 -4.42 -15.21
C LEU A 359 1.94 -5.08 -16.19
N GLU A 360 1.36 -6.21 -15.78
CA GLU A 360 0.47 -7.10 -16.55
C GLU A 360 -0.68 -6.41 -17.34
N PRO A 361 -1.32 -7.10 -18.31
CA PRO A 361 -2.23 -6.51 -19.32
C PRO A 361 -3.47 -5.80 -18.79
N THR A 362 -3.78 -5.91 -17.49
CA THR A 362 -4.98 -5.36 -16.85
C THR A 362 -4.98 -3.82 -16.74
N ILE A 363 -3.85 -3.15 -17.02
CA ILE A 363 -3.71 -1.68 -16.96
C ILE A 363 -4.19 -0.99 -18.25
N ASP A 364 -4.72 -1.73 -19.23
CA ASP A 364 -5.33 -1.15 -20.44
C ASP A 364 -6.42 -0.11 -20.16
N VAL A 365 -7.16 -0.28 -19.06
CA VAL A 365 -8.24 0.65 -18.63
C VAL A 365 -7.71 2.07 -18.35
N PHE A 366 -6.44 2.19 -17.99
CA PHE A 366 -5.85 3.45 -17.52
C PHE A 366 -4.79 4.01 -18.46
N LYS A 367 -4.49 3.38 -19.59
CA LYS A 367 -3.48 3.87 -20.56
C LYS A 367 -3.64 5.33 -20.99
N ASP A 368 -4.88 5.81 -21.04
CA ASP A 368 -5.20 7.19 -21.44
C ASP A 368 -5.18 8.20 -20.26
N LEU A 369 -4.98 7.75 -19.02
CA LEU A 369 -4.90 8.62 -17.85
C LEU A 369 -3.58 9.38 -17.81
N LYS A 370 -3.66 10.68 -18.08
CA LYS A 370 -2.54 11.60 -17.90
C LYS A 370 -2.41 12.00 -16.43
N LEU A 371 -1.60 11.26 -15.68
CA LEU A 371 -1.33 11.56 -14.26
C LEU A 371 -0.39 12.76 -14.07
N TRP A 372 0.50 13.04 -15.02
CA TRP A 372 1.36 14.21 -15.04
C TRP A 372 1.16 15.07 -16.29
N LYS A 373 1.41 16.36 -16.14
CA LYS A 373 1.50 17.32 -17.25
C LYS A 373 2.88 17.19 -17.93
N PRO A 374 3.04 17.64 -19.19
CA PRO A 374 4.32 17.56 -19.91
C PRO A 374 5.51 18.22 -19.21
N ASN A 375 5.27 19.23 -18.37
CA ASN A 375 6.30 19.88 -17.54
C ASN A 375 6.67 19.09 -16.26
N GLY A 376 6.10 17.89 -16.09
CA GLY A 376 6.31 17.02 -14.93
C GLY A 376 5.63 17.51 -13.65
N TYR A 377 4.60 18.36 -13.75
CA TYR A 377 3.72 18.72 -12.65
C TYR A 377 2.57 17.72 -12.55
N PRO A 378 1.96 17.51 -11.36
CA PRO A 378 0.79 16.65 -11.25
C PRO A 378 -0.38 17.20 -12.09
N SER A 379 -1.10 16.30 -12.73
CA SER A 379 -2.38 16.61 -13.39
C SER A 379 -3.47 16.92 -12.36
N SER A 380 -4.59 17.48 -12.81
CA SER A 380 -5.80 17.60 -11.99
C SER A 380 -6.28 16.24 -11.48
N THR A 381 -6.18 15.19 -12.30
CA THR A 381 -6.56 13.83 -11.92
C THR A 381 -5.72 13.30 -10.77
N LEU A 382 -4.39 13.44 -10.85
CA LEU A 382 -3.49 13.01 -9.77
C LEU A 382 -3.69 13.84 -8.49
N LEU A 383 -3.89 15.15 -8.61
CA LEU A 383 -4.23 16.01 -7.48
C LEU A 383 -5.55 15.59 -6.81
N ASN A 384 -6.57 15.24 -7.60
CA ASN A 384 -7.85 14.77 -7.08
C ASN A 384 -7.72 13.42 -6.37
N LEU A 385 -6.98 12.46 -6.94
CA LEU A 385 -6.71 11.16 -6.29
C LEU A 385 -6.03 11.34 -4.93
N MET A 386 -4.99 12.18 -4.87
CA MET A 386 -4.32 12.50 -3.59
C MET A 386 -5.26 13.21 -2.62
N ARG A 387 -6.08 14.16 -3.10
CA ARG A 387 -7.04 14.90 -2.27
C ARG A 387 -8.10 13.97 -1.67
N ASP A 388 -8.59 13.03 -2.45
CA ASP A 388 -9.58 12.03 -2.06
C ASP A 388 -9.00 11.06 -1.01
N ALA A 389 -7.74 10.65 -1.15
CA ALA A 389 -7.00 9.93 -0.11
C ALA A 389 -6.92 10.75 1.19
N VAL A 390 -6.70 12.07 1.12
CA VAL A 390 -6.65 12.92 2.31
C VAL A 390 -8.03 13.06 2.96
N LYS A 391 -9.10 13.15 2.17
CA LYS A 391 -10.48 13.24 2.68
C LYS A 391 -10.90 11.98 3.43
N GLY A 392 -10.61 10.81 2.88
CA GLY A 392 -10.87 9.56 3.61
C GLY A 392 -10.11 9.52 4.95
N LEU A 393 -8.87 10.03 4.99
CA LEU A 393 -8.07 10.04 6.20
C LEU A 393 -8.66 11.03 7.22
N ALA A 394 -9.13 12.18 6.74
CA ALA A 394 -9.82 13.15 7.58
C ALA A 394 -11.07 12.54 8.24
N HIS A 395 -11.87 11.79 7.48
CA HIS A 395 -13.04 11.09 8.01
C HIS A 395 -12.66 10.03 9.06
N LEU A 396 -11.60 9.24 8.83
CA LEU A 396 -11.08 8.33 9.86
C LEU A 396 -10.68 9.09 11.13
N HIS A 397 -10.00 10.23 10.98
CA HIS A 397 -9.52 11.04 12.11
C HIS A 397 -10.62 11.73 12.89
N GLU A 398 -11.74 12.04 12.24
CA GLU A 398 -12.98 12.55 12.83
C GLU A 398 -13.63 11.48 13.72
N LEU A 399 -13.69 10.24 13.22
CA LEU A 399 -14.15 9.06 13.97
C LEU A 399 -13.14 8.55 15.02
N LYS A 400 -12.03 9.27 15.19
CA LYS A 400 -10.91 8.94 16.09
C LYS A 400 -10.26 7.58 15.77
N ILE A 401 -10.23 7.20 14.51
CA ILE A 401 -9.55 6.00 14.00
C ILE A 401 -8.17 6.41 13.46
N ILE A 402 -7.13 5.68 13.88
CA ILE A 402 -5.76 5.82 13.36
C ILE A 402 -5.49 4.65 12.42
N HIS A 403 -5.08 4.92 11.18
CA HIS A 403 -5.06 3.93 10.10
C HIS A 403 -3.76 3.09 10.04
N HIS A 404 -2.63 3.68 10.43
CA HIS A 404 -1.33 2.98 10.56
C HIS A 404 -0.81 2.23 9.32
N MET A 405 -1.23 2.59 8.09
CA MET A 405 -0.83 1.95 6.83
C MET A 405 -1.18 0.45 6.75
N GLY A 406 -2.40 0.08 7.15
CA GLY A 406 -2.93 -1.29 7.03
C GLY A 406 -3.51 -1.89 8.32
N ILE A 407 -3.33 -1.23 9.47
CA ILE A 407 -3.83 -1.70 10.78
C ILE A 407 -4.63 -0.57 11.45
N SER A 408 -5.92 -0.46 11.10
CA SER A 408 -6.79 0.57 11.68
C SER A 408 -7.11 0.28 13.14
N ARG A 409 -6.93 1.26 14.03
CA ARG A 409 -7.27 1.16 15.46
C ARG A 409 -8.07 2.37 15.91
N ARG A 410 -9.14 2.12 16.68
CA ARG A 410 -9.98 3.16 17.26
C ARG A 410 -9.38 3.67 18.57
N LEU A 411 -9.35 4.98 18.75
CA LEU A 411 -9.00 5.60 20.02
C LEU A 411 -10.17 5.48 21.02
N ALA A 412 -9.85 5.29 22.30
CA ALA A 412 -10.83 5.40 23.38
C ALA A 412 -11.45 6.80 23.38
N ALA A 413 -12.73 6.90 23.78
CA ALA A 413 -13.54 8.13 23.64
C ALA A 413 -12.91 9.38 24.30
N ASP A 414 -12.06 9.18 25.30
CA ASP A 414 -11.38 10.17 26.14
C ASP A 414 -9.87 10.38 25.80
N LYS A 415 -9.32 9.68 24.79
CA LYS A 415 -7.87 9.67 24.50
C LYS A 415 -7.55 10.10 23.07
N SER A 416 -6.46 10.85 22.92
CA SER A 416 -5.90 11.29 21.62
C SER A 416 -4.80 10.37 21.07
N SER A 417 -4.58 9.20 21.68
CA SER A 417 -3.42 8.35 21.40
C SER A 417 -3.59 6.89 21.79
N LEU A 418 -2.79 6.01 21.17
CA LEU A 418 -2.71 4.59 21.50
C LEU A 418 -1.34 4.22 22.14
N THR A 419 -1.28 3.18 22.97
CA THR A 419 -0.04 2.62 23.54
C THR A 419 0.50 1.43 22.74
N LYS A 420 1.83 1.44 22.52
CA LYS A 420 2.77 0.38 22.05
C LYS A 420 2.25 -0.69 21.07
N SER A 421 2.79 -0.68 19.84
CA SER A 421 2.74 -1.79 18.87
C SER A 421 3.73 -1.55 17.71
N THR A 422 4.51 -2.58 17.34
CA THR A 422 5.70 -2.51 16.44
C THR A 422 5.41 -2.80 14.96
N THR A 423 4.20 -3.23 14.59
CA THR A 423 3.85 -3.69 13.23
C THR A 423 3.83 -2.55 12.20
N GLY A 424 4.02 -2.85 10.91
CA GLY A 424 3.92 -1.94 9.74
C GLY A 424 5.13 -2.00 8.78
N ASN A 425 4.96 -1.59 7.52
CA ASN A 425 6.01 -1.62 6.50
C ASN A 425 7.15 -0.63 6.80
N THR A 426 8.40 -1.08 6.64
CA THR A 426 9.61 -0.27 6.85
C THR A 426 9.65 0.90 5.88
N GLY A 427 10.20 2.02 6.33
CA GLY A 427 10.36 3.24 5.53
C GLY A 427 9.14 4.16 5.42
N TRP A 428 7.95 3.74 5.89
CA TRP A 428 6.73 4.57 5.83
C TRP A 428 6.20 4.98 7.21
N LYS A 429 6.85 4.50 8.28
CA LYS A 429 6.48 4.81 9.67
C LYS A 429 7.00 6.18 10.07
N ALA A 430 6.18 6.90 10.83
CA ALA A 430 6.58 8.15 11.47
C ALA A 430 7.73 7.91 12.47
N PRO A 431 8.61 8.91 12.71
CA PRO A 431 9.77 8.76 13.58
C PRO A 431 9.40 8.36 15.02
N GLU A 432 8.30 8.90 15.55
CA GLU A 432 7.79 8.53 16.87
C GLU A 432 7.34 7.06 16.95
N ARG A 433 6.94 6.45 15.82
CA ARG A 433 6.59 5.03 15.74
C ARG A 433 7.82 4.14 15.71
N LEU A 434 8.85 4.55 14.97
CA LEU A 434 10.14 3.85 14.97
C LEU A 434 10.81 3.87 16.35
N ARG A 435 10.61 4.94 17.13
CA ARG A 435 11.09 5.06 18.51
C ARG A 435 10.19 4.38 19.56
N ASN A 436 9.13 3.69 19.14
CA ASN A 436 8.14 3.09 20.04
C ASN A 436 7.48 4.09 21.02
N GLU A 437 7.36 5.35 20.61
CA GLU A 437 6.73 6.42 21.37
C GLU A 437 5.19 6.41 21.21
N ARG A 438 4.53 7.34 21.92
CA ARG A 438 3.07 7.50 21.92
C ARG A 438 2.55 7.80 20.51
N GLN A 439 1.70 6.90 20.00
CA GLN A 439 1.14 7.03 18.66
C GLN A 439 -0.01 8.05 18.64
N ARG A 440 0.00 8.92 17.62
CA ARG A 440 -1.00 9.98 17.40
C ARG A 440 -1.48 9.97 15.95
N ARG A 441 -2.58 10.67 15.68
CA ARG A 441 -3.11 10.91 14.32
C ARG A 441 -2.04 11.52 13.38
N SER A 442 -1.15 12.36 13.92
CA SER A 442 0.00 12.94 13.22
C SER A 442 0.93 11.91 12.58
N GLY A 443 0.96 10.67 13.08
CA GLY A 443 1.73 9.58 12.49
C GLY A 443 1.21 9.20 11.10
N ASP A 444 -0.12 9.17 10.92
CA ASP A 444 -0.72 8.94 9.59
C ASP A 444 -0.40 10.09 8.64
N LEU A 445 -0.30 11.33 9.14
CA LEU A 445 0.04 12.51 8.34
C LEU A 445 1.49 12.47 7.84
N PHE A 446 2.40 11.92 8.64
CA PHE A 446 3.77 11.68 8.17
C PHE A 446 3.78 10.69 7.00
N SER A 447 3.11 9.54 7.18
CA SER A 447 3.01 8.53 6.14
C SER A 447 2.29 9.06 4.88
N LEU A 448 1.30 9.92 5.04
CA LEU A 448 0.66 10.68 3.96
C LEU A 448 1.64 11.62 3.26
N GLY A 449 2.54 12.29 3.99
CA GLY A 449 3.60 13.11 3.42
C GLY A 449 4.51 12.32 2.48
N CYS A 450 4.90 11.10 2.89
CA CYS A 450 5.64 10.18 2.03
C CYS A 450 4.83 9.78 0.79
N LEU A 451 3.53 9.52 0.96
CA LEU A 451 2.64 9.14 -0.13
C LEU A 451 2.47 10.25 -1.17
N VAL A 452 2.22 11.49 -0.74
CA VAL A 452 2.08 12.64 -1.63
C VAL A 452 3.38 12.86 -2.41
N PHE A 453 4.53 12.71 -1.76
CA PHE A 453 5.82 12.76 -2.45
C PHE A 453 5.98 11.63 -3.49
N PHE A 454 5.64 10.40 -3.13
CA PHE A 454 5.66 9.24 -4.03
C PHE A 454 4.80 9.46 -5.28
N CYS A 455 3.59 9.98 -5.10
CA CYS A 455 2.67 10.30 -6.18
C CYS A 455 3.22 11.39 -7.10
N ILE A 456 3.71 12.51 -6.54
CA ILE A 456 4.19 13.64 -7.35
C ILE A 456 5.45 13.27 -8.13
N THR A 457 6.33 12.48 -7.53
CA THR A 457 7.63 12.11 -8.13
C THR A 457 7.56 10.89 -9.04
N GLY A 458 6.42 10.19 -9.10
CA GLY A 458 6.28 8.99 -9.92
C GLY A 458 7.05 7.80 -9.39
N GLY A 459 7.13 7.64 -8.05
CA GLY A 459 7.70 6.43 -7.44
C GLY A 459 8.82 6.64 -6.41
N LYS A 460 9.34 7.87 -6.26
CA LYS A 460 10.46 8.13 -5.34
C LYS A 460 9.97 8.24 -3.89
N HIS A 461 10.89 8.07 -2.94
CA HIS A 461 10.61 8.22 -1.52
C HIS A 461 11.43 9.38 -0.91
N PRO A 462 10.86 10.22 -0.02
CA PRO A 462 11.58 11.39 0.50
C PRO A 462 12.76 11.02 1.41
N PHE A 463 12.85 9.78 1.87
CA PHE A 463 13.95 9.28 2.72
C PHE A 463 14.91 8.32 1.99
N GLY A 464 14.92 8.34 0.65
CA GLY A 464 15.85 7.55 -0.17
C GLY A 464 15.44 6.09 -0.35
N ASP A 465 16.44 5.24 -0.60
CA ASP A 465 16.26 3.83 -0.96
C ASP A 465 15.79 2.99 0.21
N VAL A 466 15.06 1.90 -0.10
CA VAL A 466 14.29 1.08 0.86
C VAL A 466 15.10 0.73 2.12
N LEU A 467 16.35 0.32 1.96
CA LEU A 467 17.23 -0.12 3.06
C LEU A 467 17.62 1.00 4.03
N GLU A 468 17.68 2.25 3.57
CA GLU A 468 18.15 3.38 4.37
C GLU A 468 17.00 4.21 4.97
N ARG A 469 15.76 4.00 4.52
CA ARG A 469 14.62 4.88 4.86
C ARG A 469 14.44 5.07 6.36
N ASP A 470 14.40 3.99 7.13
CA ASP A 470 14.13 4.08 8.58
C ASP A 470 15.24 4.86 9.31
N ILE A 471 16.50 4.65 8.93
CA ILE A 471 17.64 5.39 9.48
C ILE A 471 17.55 6.87 9.10
N ASN A 472 17.19 7.17 7.84
CA ASN A 472 17.02 8.53 7.36
C ASN A 472 15.84 9.24 8.04
N ILE A 473 14.74 8.53 8.31
CA ILE A 473 13.58 9.05 9.06
C ILE A 473 14.00 9.40 10.49
N LEU A 474 14.69 8.49 11.18
CA LEU A 474 15.17 8.72 12.55
C LEU A 474 16.17 9.89 12.63
N LYS A 475 17.02 10.06 11.61
CA LYS A 475 17.96 11.18 11.49
C LYS A 475 17.33 12.48 10.98
N GLY A 476 16.08 12.46 10.54
CA GLY A 476 15.43 13.60 9.87
C GLY A 476 16.04 13.97 8.51
N LYS A 477 16.80 13.06 7.88
CA LYS A 477 17.46 13.30 6.60
C LYS A 477 16.48 13.04 5.45
N ARG A 478 15.99 14.11 4.82
CA ARG A 478 14.99 14.06 3.73
C ARG A 478 15.49 14.73 2.45
N TYR A 479 15.13 14.16 1.30
CA TYR A 479 15.52 14.60 -0.04
C TYR A 479 14.29 15.12 -0.80
N LEU A 480 14.04 16.44 -0.70
CA LEU A 480 12.84 17.08 -1.28
C LEU A 480 13.10 17.85 -2.58
N SER A 481 14.32 17.80 -3.12
CA SER A 481 14.73 18.56 -4.31
C SER A 481 13.83 18.32 -5.53
N SER A 482 13.30 17.10 -5.68
CA SER A 482 12.41 16.74 -6.79
C SER A 482 11.05 17.48 -6.78
N VAL A 483 10.64 18.02 -5.63
CA VAL A 483 9.38 18.78 -5.49
C VAL A 483 9.60 20.28 -5.24
N GLU A 484 10.85 20.76 -5.11
CA GLU A 484 11.16 22.18 -4.91
C GLU A 484 10.65 23.09 -6.05
N LYS A 485 10.58 22.55 -7.27
CA LYS A 485 10.01 23.26 -8.43
C LYS A 485 8.52 23.55 -8.29
N ILE A 486 7.82 22.87 -7.37
CA ILE A 486 6.39 23.03 -7.09
C ILE A 486 6.24 23.58 -5.66
N PRO A 487 6.21 24.91 -5.46
CA PRO A 487 6.25 25.52 -4.13
C PRO A 487 5.15 25.04 -3.18
N GLU A 488 3.95 24.80 -3.70
CA GLU A 488 2.81 24.27 -2.95
C GLU A 488 3.09 22.85 -2.44
N ALA A 489 3.67 21.99 -3.27
CA ALA A 489 3.98 20.61 -2.89
C ALA A 489 5.13 20.58 -1.89
N PHE A 490 6.20 21.34 -2.15
CA PHE A 490 7.34 21.45 -1.25
C PHE A 490 6.91 21.93 0.14
N ASP A 491 6.07 22.96 0.22
CA ASP A 491 5.54 23.45 1.49
C ASP A 491 4.73 22.39 2.24
N LEU A 492 3.76 21.76 1.57
CA LEU A 492 2.89 20.78 2.21
C LEU A 492 3.66 19.56 2.70
N ILE A 493 4.51 18.98 1.84
CA ILE A 493 5.30 17.79 2.17
C ILE A 493 6.28 18.10 3.29
N SER A 494 6.93 19.28 3.28
CA SER A 494 7.85 19.67 4.35
C SER A 494 7.18 19.74 5.71
N ARG A 495 5.93 20.22 5.77
CA ARG A 495 5.12 20.30 7.00
C ARG A 495 4.56 18.94 7.43
N LEU A 496 4.18 18.08 6.48
CA LEU A 496 3.73 16.71 6.80
C LEU A 496 4.87 15.84 7.33
N LEU A 497 6.08 16.03 6.82
CA LEU A 497 7.29 15.30 7.21
C LEU A 497 8.07 15.99 8.33
N ASP A 498 7.43 16.87 9.10
CA ASP A 498 8.08 17.51 10.24
C ASP A 498 8.45 16.44 11.30
N PRO A 499 9.70 16.43 11.82
CA PRO A 499 10.09 15.51 12.88
C PRO A 499 9.21 15.65 14.13
N ASP A 500 8.75 16.86 14.44
CA ASP A 500 7.80 17.10 15.50
C ASP A 500 6.36 16.76 15.04
N ALA A 501 5.75 15.83 15.77
CA ALA A 501 4.41 15.34 15.50
C ALA A 501 3.33 16.43 15.62
N GLU A 502 3.48 17.38 16.55
CA GLU A 502 2.48 18.42 16.80
C GLU A 502 2.55 19.58 15.80
N SER A 503 3.71 19.76 15.17
CA SER A 503 3.90 20.73 14.09
C SER A 503 3.26 20.31 12.76
N ARG A 504 2.85 19.04 12.63
CA ARG A 504 2.22 18.51 11.40
C ARG A 504 0.77 19.02 11.26
N PRO A 505 0.34 19.39 10.04
CA PRO A 505 -1.03 19.88 9.81
C PRO A 505 -2.04 18.76 9.97
N LYS A 506 -3.28 19.09 10.39
CA LYS A 506 -4.40 18.13 10.41
C LYS A 506 -4.83 17.74 8.98
N ALA A 507 -5.46 16.58 8.81
CA ALA A 507 -5.97 16.15 7.50
C ALA A 507 -6.92 17.17 6.84
N THR A 508 -7.73 17.88 7.65
CA THR A 508 -8.59 19.00 7.23
C THR A 508 -7.83 20.19 6.65
N GLU A 509 -6.63 20.47 7.15
CA GLU A 509 -5.75 21.50 6.60
C GLU A 509 -5.07 21.04 5.32
N VAL A 510 -4.79 19.74 5.22
CA VAL A 510 -4.10 19.15 4.06
C VAL A 510 -4.98 19.22 2.82
N TYR A 511 -6.23 18.72 2.85
CA TYR A 511 -7.07 18.73 1.63
C TYR A 511 -7.59 20.12 1.23
N ASN A 512 -7.43 21.13 2.11
CA ASN A 512 -7.72 22.53 1.85
C ASN A 512 -6.48 23.35 1.45
N HIS A 513 -5.30 22.74 1.46
CA HIS A 513 -4.04 23.39 1.10
C HIS A 513 -4.03 23.89 -0.36
N PRO A 514 -3.34 25.00 -0.70
CA PRO A 514 -3.23 25.51 -2.08
C PRO A 514 -2.73 24.52 -3.14
N LEU A 515 -2.07 23.43 -2.73
CA LEU A 515 -1.71 22.33 -3.64
C LEU A 515 -2.95 21.72 -4.34
N PHE A 516 -4.08 21.66 -3.64
CA PHE A 516 -5.33 21.04 -4.10
C PHE A 516 -6.36 22.06 -4.59
N TRP A 517 -5.99 23.33 -4.75
CA TRP A 517 -6.88 24.34 -5.32
C TRP A 517 -6.94 24.18 -6.83
N ASP A 518 -8.15 24.22 -7.37
CA ASP A 518 -8.36 24.38 -8.80
C ASP A 518 -7.92 25.80 -9.25
N PRO A 519 -7.70 25.99 -10.57
CA PRO A 519 -7.27 27.28 -11.12
C PRO A 519 -8.20 28.45 -10.78
N GLU A 520 -9.51 28.21 -10.70
CA GLU A 520 -10.49 29.24 -10.34
C GLU A 520 -10.29 29.73 -8.91
N LYS A 521 -10.14 28.80 -7.96
CA LYS A 521 -9.88 29.11 -6.56
C LYS A 521 -8.54 29.84 -6.38
N ARG A 522 -7.51 29.48 -7.15
CA ARG A 522 -6.20 30.15 -7.15
C ARG A 522 -6.30 31.61 -7.62
N ILE A 523 -6.96 31.85 -8.75
CA ILE A 523 -7.14 33.23 -9.26
C ILE A 523 -8.05 34.05 -8.35
N SER A 524 -9.14 33.47 -7.85
CA SER A 524 -9.99 34.14 -6.87
C SER A 524 -9.20 34.50 -5.61
N PHE A 525 -8.32 33.62 -5.14
CA PHE A 525 -7.48 33.92 -3.97
C PHE A 525 -6.59 35.14 -4.20
N LEU A 526 -5.93 35.24 -5.35
CA LEU A 526 -5.08 36.39 -5.69
C LEU A 526 -5.88 37.68 -5.82
N ARG A 527 -7.08 37.60 -6.40
CA ARG A 527 -8.01 38.75 -6.50
C ARG A 527 -8.46 39.21 -5.12
N ASP A 528 -9.02 38.32 -4.33
CA ASP A 528 -9.59 38.64 -3.03
C ASP A 528 -8.47 39.16 -2.09
N SER A 529 -7.26 38.58 -2.18
CA SER A 529 -6.05 39.09 -1.51
C SER A 529 -5.70 40.51 -1.97
N SER A 530 -5.78 40.80 -3.26
CA SER A 530 -5.54 42.15 -3.78
C SER A 530 -6.54 43.16 -3.24
N ASP A 531 -7.82 42.80 -3.14
CA ASP A 531 -8.87 43.70 -2.65
C ASP A 531 -8.68 44.00 -1.17
N HIS A 532 -8.39 42.98 -0.37
CA HIS A 532 -8.10 43.13 1.06
C HIS A 532 -6.85 44.00 1.31
N VAL A 533 -5.77 43.75 0.58
CA VAL A 533 -4.51 44.51 0.71
C VAL A 533 -4.66 45.99 0.32
N GLU A 534 -5.63 46.35 -0.52
CA GLU A 534 -5.91 47.74 -0.86
C GLU A 534 -6.67 48.50 0.25
N LEU A 535 -7.40 47.79 1.11
CA LEU A 535 -8.14 48.36 2.26
C LEU A 535 -7.28 48.51 3.52
N GLU A 536 -6.10 47.90 3.53
CA GLU A 536 -5.18 47.90 4.68
C GLU A 536 -4.46 49.23 4.92
N ASP A 537 -4.28 49.58 6.19
CA ASP A 537 -3.53 50.75 6.62
C ASP A 537 -2.08 50.71 6.09
N PRO A 538 -1.52 51.83 5.57
CA PRO A 538 -0.15 51.88 5.04
C PRO A 538 0.96 51.38 5.99
N GLY A 539 0.70 51.45 7.31
CA GLY A 539 1.60 51.01 8.38
C GLY A 539 1.39 49.56 8.86
N SER A 540 0.42 48.83 8.31
CA SER A 540 0.05 47.50 8.80
C SER A 540 1.16 46.46 8.67
N ASN A 541 1.15 45.47 9.55
CA ASN A 541 2.12 44.37 9.54
C ASN A 541 1.99 43.51 8.27
N LEU A 542 0.79 43.43 7.70
CA LEU A 542 0.53 42.74 6.44
C LEU A 542 1.28 43.42 5.29
N LEU A 543 1.12 44.73 5.12
CA LEU A 543 1.81 45.47 4.06
C LEU A 543 3.34 45.46 4.22
N LYS A 544 3.83 45.54 5.47
CA LYS A 544 5.27 45.35 5.76
C LYS A 544 5.74 43.97 5.32
N SER A 545 5.01 42.92 5.70
CA SER A 545 5.32 41.53 5.33
C SER A 545 5.35 41.33 3.80
N LEU A 546 4.39 41.90 3.07
CA LEU A 546 4.39 41.85 1.60
C LEU A 546 5.57 42.60 0.96
N LYS A 547 5.97 43.75 1.54
CA LYS A 547 7.15 44.52 1.06
C LYS A 547 8.46 43.77 1.29
N HIS A 548 8.54 42.87 2.27
CA HIS A 548 9.75 42.08 2.52
C HIS A 548 9.97 40.97 1.48
N ILE A 549 9.01 40.69 0.60
CA ILE A 549 9.16 39.70 -0.46
C ILE A 549 9.91 40.32 -1.65
N LYS A 550 11.24 40.12 -1.69
CA LYS A 550 12.14 40.83 -2.63
C LYS A 550 12.28 40.22 -4.03
N HIS A 551 11.89 38.96 -4.25
CA HIS A 551 12.13 38.28 -5.54
C HIS A 551 11.11 38.62 -6.66
N TYR A 552 10.18 39.54 -6.38
CA TYR A 552 9.26 40.11 -7.37
C TYR A 552 9.69 41.49 -7.86
N LYS A 553 10.99 41.80 -7.76
CA LYS A 553 11.56 43.01 -8.35
C LYS A 553 11.44 42.96 -9.88
N ASP A 554 11.14 44.10 -10.49
CA ASP A 554 11.02 44.26 -11.94
C ASP A 554 10.10 43.21 -12.60
N TRP A 555 8.95 42.90 -11.96
CA TRP A 555 8.05 41.83 -12.43
C TRP A 555 7.46 42.06 -13.83
N ASN A 556 7.47 43.30 -14.32
CA ASN A 556 7.09 43.63 -15.70
C ASN A 556 7.99 42.97 -16.75
N GLN A 557 9.26 42.73 -16.44
CA GLN A 557 10.19 42.09 -17.39
C GLN A 557 9.80 40.66 -17.75
N LYS A 558 8.97 40.01 -16.90
CA LYS A 558 8.47 38.66 -17.12
C LYS A 558 7.15 38.62 -17.89
N LEU A 559 6.40 39.72 -17.91
CA LEU A 559 5.12 39.80 -18.61
C LEU A 559 5.33 40.12 -20.08
N ASP A 560 4.33 39.76 -20.89
CA ASP A 560 4.34 40.11 -22.30
C ASP A 560 4.30 41.64 -22.49
N LYS A 561 5.09 42.16 -23.44
CA LYS A 561 5.21 43.61 -23.67
C LYS A 561 3.88 44.23 -24.13
N THR A 562 3.08 43.50 -24.92
CA THR A 562 1.76 43.95 -25.36
C THR A 562 0.80 44.07 -24.18
N LEU A 563 0.84 43.10 -23.27
CA LEU A 563 0.05 43.11 -22.04
C LEU A 563 0.43 44.26 -21.11
N ILE A 564 1.73 44.54 -20.94
CA ILE A 564 2.21 45.69 -20.16
C ILE A 564 1.68 47.00 -20.75
N THR A 565 1.79 47.16 -22.08
CA THR A 565 1.33 48.37 -22.77
C THR A 565 -0.17 48.56 -22.58
N ASP A 566 -0.97 47.49 -22.62
CA ASP A 566 -2.41 47.55 -22.42
C ASP A 566 -2.80 47.93 -20.97
N ILE A 567 -2.14 47.35 -19.96
CA ILE A 567 -2.49 47.65 -18.56
C ILE A 567 -2.02 49.03 -18.12
N GLU A 568 -0.93 49.54 -18.71
CA GLU A 568 -0.40 50.89 -18.45
C GLU A 568 -1.28 52.01 -19.02
N ARG A 569 -2.12 51.74 -20.03
CA ARG A 569 -3.10 52.71 -20.55
C ARG A 569 -4.00 53.30 -19.48
N TRP A 570 -4.29 52.51 -18.45
CA TRP A 570 -5.24 52.88 -17.39
C TRP A 570 -4.55 53.20 -16.07
N ARG A 571 -3.41 52.58 -15.77
CA ARG A 571 -2.73 52.75 -14.49
C ARG A 571 -1.24 52.46 -14.58
N VAL A 572 -0.43 53.33 -13.98
CA VAL A 572 0.99 53.07 -13.75
C VAL A 572 1.18 52.18 -12.52
N TYR A 573 1.99 51.13 -12.64
CA TYR A 573 2.30 50.19 -11.57
C TYR A 573 3.72 50.36 -11.06
N ASN A 574 3.93 50.09 -9.77
CA ASN A 574 5.27 49.93 -9.24
C ASN A 574 5.70 48.46 -9.41
N TYR A 575 6.66 48.23 -10.29
CA TYR A 575 7.14 46.89 -10.66
C TYR A 575 8.01 46.20 -9.61
N ASN A 576 8.24 46.84 -8.46
CA ASN A 576 9.15 46.36 -7.42
C ASN A 576 8.43 45.85 -6.16
N ASN A 577 7.10 45.70 -6.19
CA ASN A 577 6.36 45.17 -5.05
C ASN A 577 5.21 44.25 -5.44
N VAL A 578 4.94 43.28 -4.54
CA VAL A 578 3.90 42.25 -4.70
C VAL A 578 2.49 42.83 -4.69
N ARG A 579 2.23 43.90 -3.93
CA ARG A 579 0.93 44.57 -3.90
C ARG A 579 0.51 45.05 -5.30
N CYS A 580 1.42 45.68 -6.04
CA CYS A 580 1.14 46.15 -7.39
C CYS A 580 1.01 44.99 -8.39
N LEU A 581 1.75 43.89 -8.20
CA LEU A 581 1.58 42.67 -9.00
C LEU A 581 0.19 42.05 -8.79
N LEU A 582 -0.25 41.90 -7.53
CA LEU A 582 -1.60 41.42 -7.20
C LEU A 582 -2.68 42.30 -7.83
N ARG A 583 -2.52 43.62 -7.73
CA ARG A 583 -3.42 44.59 -8.35
C ARG A 583 -3.45 44.47 -9.87
N ALA A 584 -2.29 44.27 -10.51
CA ALA A 584 -2.21 44.08 -11.95
C ALA A 584 -2.97 42.80 -12.35
N ILE A 585 -2.74 41.67 -11.67
CA ILE A 585 -3.44 40.40 -11.92
C ILE A 585 -4.95 40.57 -11.78
N ARG A 586 -5.42 41.19 -10.68
CA ARG A 586 -6.83 41.50 -10.48
C ARG A 586 -7.40 42.33 -11.63
N ASN A 587 -6.72 43.41 -12.01
CA ASN A 587 -7.21 44.32 -13.05
C ASN A 587 -7.23 43.64 -14.43
N ILE A 588 -6.22 42.82 -14.75
CA ILE A 588 -6.17 42.02 -15.98
C ILE A 588 -7.38 41.07 -16.05
N TYR A 589 -7.69 40.39 -14.95
CA TYR A 589 -8.83 39.48 -14.88
C TYR A 589 -10.18 40.23 -14.96
N GLY A 590 -10.34 41.29 -14.15
CA GLY A 590 -11.58 42.05 -14.05
C GLY A 590 -11.93 42.84 -15.31
N HIS A 591 -10.91 43.32 -16.04
CA HIS A 591 -11.07 44.10 -17.27
C HIS A 591 -10.56 43.37 -18.51
N TYR A 592 -10.58 42.04 -18.51
CA TYR A 592 -10.12 41.23 -19.63
C TYR A 592 -10.72 41.66 -20.98
N GLY A 593 -12.00 42.00 -21.00
CA GLY A 593 -12.70 42.43 -22.22
C GLY A 593 -12.19 43.75 -22.82
N ASN A 594 -11.46 44.55 -22.03
CA ASN A 594 -10.89 45.83 -22.46
C ASN A 594 -9.45 45.69 -22.98
N LEU A 595 -8.84 44.49 -22.87
CA LEU A 595 -7.51 44.22 -23.39
C LEU A 595 -7.54 44.13 -24.92
N SER A 596 -6.41 44.39 -25.59
CA SER A 596 -6.30 44.19 -27.04
C SER A 596 -6.49 42.72 -27.43
N LYS A 597 -6.81 42.45 -28.70
CA LYS A 597 -6.92 41.08 -29.20
C LYS A 597 -5.60 40.30 -29.07
N GLU A 598 -4.47 40.99 -29.14
CA GLU A 598 -3.13 40.42 -28.93
C GLU A 598 -2.97 39.95 -27.48
N SER A 599 -3.26 40.81 -26.50
CA SER A 599 -3.25 40.43 -25.08
C SER A 599 -4.26 39.33 -24.75
N GLN A 600 -5.45 39.37 -25.33
CA GLN A 600 -6.46 38.31 -25.17
C GLN A 600 -6.03 36.98 -25.80
N SER A 601 -5.12 36.99 -26.79
CA SER A 601 -4.60 35.77 -27.41
C SER A 601 -3.58 35.04 -26.53
N LEU A 602 -2.97 35.73 -25.54
CA LEU A 602 -2.01 35.13 -24.60
C LEU A 602 -2.67 34.13 -23.66
N PHE A 603 -3.91 34.42 -23.26
CA PHE A 603 -4.75 33.58 -22.42
C PHE A 603 -6.20 33.97 -22.70
N ARG A 604 -7.06 33.00 -22.95
CA ARG A 604 -8.51 33.22 -23.06
C ARG A 604 -9.06 33.70 -21.72
N LYS A 605 -10.32 34.18 -21.71
CA LYS A 605 -11.05 34.48 -20.46
C LYS A 605 -11.46 33.19 -19.73
N ASP A 606 -10.48 32.36 -19.43
CA ASP A 606 -10.62 31.08 -18.77
C ASP A 606 -9.69 31.07 -17.54
N PRO A 607 -10.19 30.73 -16.34
CA PRO A 607 -9.38 30.71 -15.13
C PRO A 607 -8.15 29.78 -15.23
N THR A 608 -8.24 28.68 -15.98
CA THR A 608 -7.13 27.73 -16.17
C THR A 608 -6.03 28.33 -17.02
N GLU A 609 -6.37 29.00 -18.11
CA GLU A 609 -5.39 29.68 -18.96
C GLU A 609 -4.72 30.87 -18.24
N ILE A 610 -5.51 31.66 -17.50
CA ILE A 610 -5.00 32.79 -16.73
C ILE A 610 -4.09 32.34 -15.58
N ASP A 611 -4.52 31.35 -14.79
CA ASP A 611 -3.68 30.75 -13.75
C ASP A 611 -2.41 30.14 -14.35
N GLY A 612 -2.53 29.44 -15.48
CA GLY A 612 -1.41 28.86 -16.20
C GLY A 612 -0.38 29.91 -16.61
N TYR A 613 -0.83 31.03 -17.17
CA TYR A 613 0.03 32.15 -17.55
C TYR A 613 0.80 32.70 -16.33
N PHE A 614 0.10 33.12 -15.28
CA PHE A 614 0.77 33.73 -14.12
C PHE A 614 1.58 32.73 -13.28
N SER A 615 1.11 31.50 -13.10
CA SER A 615 1.83 30.47 -12.36
C SER A 615 3.13 30.05 -13.08
N SER A 616 3.19 30.16 -14.42
CA SER A 616 4.43 29.90 -15.17
C SER A 616 5.50 30.99 -14.93
N LEU A 617 5.08 32.25 -14.82
CA LEU A 617 5.98 33.40 -14.63
C LEU A 617 6.38 33.62 -13.16
N PHE A 618 5.43 33.35 -12.26
CA PHE A 618 5.51 33.62 -10.83
C PHE A 618 5.11 32.40 -9.99
N PRO A 619 5.83 31.27 -10.10
CA PRO A 619 5.43 29.99 -9.49
C PRO A 619 5.27 30.04 -7.95
N LYS A 620 5.95 30.97 -7.27
CA LYS A 620 5.89 31.12 -5.81
C LYS A 620 4.76 32.04 -5.32
N LEU A 621 4.08 32.77 -6.22
CA LEU A 621 3.23 33.91 -5.84
C LEU A 621 2.07 33.50 -4.94
N VAL A 622 1.34 32.45 -5.30
CA VAL A 622 0.22 31.95 -4.51
C VAL A 622 0.68 31.57 -3.10
N MET A 623 1.80 30.84 -2.98
CA MET A 623 2.30 30.40 -1.68
C MET A 623 2.86 31.55 -0.83
N ASP A 624 3.57 32.50 -1.42
CA ASP A 624 4.12 33.65 -0.68
C ASP A 624 2.99 34.52 -0.11
N VAL A 625 1.96 34.79 -0.91
CA VAL A 625 0.77 35.55 -0.50
C VAL A 625 0.00 34.76 0.55
N TYR A 626 -0.26 33.47 0.31
CA TYR A 626 -0.93 32.58 1.26
C TYR A 626 -0.25 32.55 2.64
N LYS A 627 1.08 32.47 2.68
CA LYS A 627 1.84 32.47 3.94
C LYS A 627 1.78 33.82 4.65
N VAL A 628 1.90 34.91 3.91
CA VAL A 628 1.84 36.26 4.50
C VAL A 628 0.47 36.54 5.09
N LEU A 629 -0.61 36.22 4.38
CA LEU A 629 -1.97 36.38 4.90
C LEU A 629 -2.23 35.48 6.12
N LYS A 630 -1.82 34.21 6.06
CA LYS A 630 -1.94 33.27 7.20
C LYS A 630 -1.19 33.78 8.44
N LYS A 631 0.04 34.27 8.27
CA LYS A 631 0.89 34.76 9.37
C LYS A 631 0.33 36.01 10.04
N ASN A 632 -0.34 36.87 9.29
CA ASN A 632 -0.92 38.11 9.81
C ASN A 632 -2.36 37.93 10.31
N GLY A 633 -2.89 36.69 10.32
CA GLY A 633 -4.18 36.39 10.93
C GLY A 633 -5.35 37.09 10.26
N VAL A 634 -5.39 37.11 8.92
CA VAL A 634 -6.51 37.71 8.18
C VAL A 634 -7.81 37.04 8.61
N GLU A 635 -8.80 37.84 9.02
CA GLU A 635 -10.13 37.42 9.47
C GLU A 635 -11.19 37.61 8.36
N GLY A 636 -12.45 37.23 8.65
CA GLY A 636 -13.59 37.48 7.77
C GLY A 636 -13.66 36.56 6.54
N GLU A 637 -14.14 37.10 5.41
CA GLU A 637 -14.45 36.31 4.21
C GLU A 637 -13.24 35.57 3.64
N ILE A 638 -12.05 36.18 3.67
CA ILE A 638 -10.81 35.54 3.19
C ILE A 638 -10.44 34.37 4.09
N HIS A 639 -10.53 34.55 5.40
CA HIS A 639 -10.31 33.45 6.34
C HIS A 639 -11.28 32.31 6.04
N ASP A 640 -12.57 32.63 5.93
CA ASP A 640 -13.64 31.66 5.77
C ASP A 640 -13.56 30.88 4.45
N LYS A 641 -13.09 31.52 3.39
CA LYS A 641 -13.00 30.93 2.06
C LYS A 641 -11.72 30.11 1.84
N TYR A 642 -10.60 30.51 2.44
CA TYR A 642 -9.27 29.97 2.12
C TYR A 642 -8.57 29.27 3.28
N TYR A 643 -8.93 29.56 4.53
CA TYR A 643 -8.23 29.08 5.72
C TYR A 643 -9.14 28.31 6.69
N LYS A 644 -10.46 28.59 6.69
CA LYS A 644 -11.41 27.95 7.59
C LYS A 644 -11.55 26.48 7.28
N GLN A 645 -11.46 25.70 8.36
CA GLN A 645 -11.65 24.27 8.35
C GLN A 645 -13.13 24.03 8.66
N TYR A 646 -13.90 23.59 7.68
CA TYR A 646 -15.25 23.07 7.98
C TYR A 646 -15.07 21.80 8.80
N GLN A 647 -15.50 21.84 10.07
CA GLN A 647 -15.86 20.64 10.81
C GLN A 647 -17.23 20.24 10.27
N PHE A 648 -17.30 19.16 9.51
CA PHE A 648 -18.58 18.49 9.29
C PHE A 648 -18.83 17.56 10.47
#